data_AF-A0A8X8CR36-F1
#
_entry.id   AF-A0A8X8CR36-F1
#
_cell.length_a   1.000
_cell.length_b   1.000
_cell.length_c   1.000
_cell.angle_alpha   90.00
_cell.angle_beta   90.00
_cell.angle_gamma   90.00
#
_symmetry.space_group_name_H-M   'P 1'
#
loop_
_entity.id
_entity.type
_entity.pdbx_description
1 polymer ?
#
loop_
_entity_poly.entity_id
_entity_poly.type
_entity_poly.pdbx_seq_one_letter_code
_entity_poly.pdbx_strand_id
1 'polypeptide(L)'
;MINGFQNASLSSRLGIPMIYGIDAVHGHNNIYKATIFPHNVGLGATRDPDLVKRIGAATALEVRATGIPYVFAPCIAVCRDPRWGRCYESYSEDPKVVEMMTEIIPGLQGDVPPDSRKGVPYVGGKDKVAACAKHFVGDGGTTKGIDENNTVIGYHGLMSIHMPGYFHSIIKGVSTVMVSYSSWNGQKMHANRYLVKTVLKDILKFRGFVISDWEGIDRITYPPHSNYTESVLKGISAGIDMIMVPYNHTEFINIVTDLVNNNYISTDRIDDAVRRILRVKFTLDLFETPLADETLVDQLGSQAHRDLAREAVRKSLVLLKNGENADAPVLPLPKKAYRILVAGSHANNLGYQCGGWTATWQGVDGNNYTAGTTVLSGISAAADPSTEIVYSKNPDADFVKSNNFSYAIVVVGETPYAETAGDSLNLTIAEPGPSTILNVCGNVKCVVVTVSGRPVVIEPYEPQIDALVAAWLPGTEGQGVADVLFGDYGFTGKLPRTWFKTVDQLPMNVGDSHYDPLFPYDFGLTTKPVNASFDKFFSIIVDYILIDPSLYTHITPSMRTEKLDGGMVLKHQRERIYSESEVAKATNNYDDHQKLGQGGFGCVYKGVLPDYTQLAVKKFKGVVLRTRTNRLRLAAETALALDYLRSLANPPIVHGDVKTVNILPDEDFTVKIADFGASELISSGNLTVKSDVFSFGVVLMELLTGHKPNSNAWRQA
;
A
#
# COMPACT_ATOMS: atom_id res chain seq x y z
N MET A 1 6.78 -21.65 15.96
CA MET A 1 5.42 -22.20 16.21
C MET A 1 4.89 -22.97 15.01
N ILE A 2 4.66 -22.34 13.85
CA ILE A 2 4.03 -22.98 12.67
C ILE A 2 4.75 -24.27 12.22
N ASN A 3 6.08 -24.25 12.09
CA ASN A 3 6.85 -25.45 11.76
C ASN A 3 6.60 -26.63 12.73
N GLY A 4 6.35 -26.35 14.01
CA GLY A 4 6.01 -27.36 15.00
C GLY A 4 4.67 -28.05 14.72
N PHE A 5 3.62 -27.26 14.43
CA PHE A 5 2.32 -27.82 14.04
C PHE A 5 2.40 -28.56 12.70
N GLN A 6 3.18 -28.02 11.76
CA GLN A 6 3.39 -28.66 10.46
C GLN A 6 4.04 -30.04 10.61
N ASN A 7 5.13 -30.14 11.38
CA ASN A 7 5.82 -31.41 11.63
C ASN A 7 4.90 -32.45 12.28
N ALA A 8 4.02 -32.03 13.19
CA ALA A 8 3.01 -32.92 13.75
C ALA A 8 2.04 -33.43 12.68
N SER A 9 1.54 -32.56 11.79
CA SER A 9 0.66 -32.95 10.66
C SER A 9 1.34 -33.95 9.70
N LEU A 10 2.62 -33.70 9.38
CA LEU A 10 3.43 -34.53 8.49
C LEU A 10 3.76 -35.90 9.09
N SER A 11 3.76 -36.03 10.42
CA SER A 11 3.97 -37.32 11.11
C SER A 11 2.78 -38.29 11.00
N SER A 12 1.64 -37.83 10.47
CA SER A 12 0.47 -38.67 10.24
C SER A 12 0.69 -39.71 9.13
N ARG A 13 -0.14 -40.77 9.10
CA ARG A 13 -0.03 -41.88 8.12
C ARG A 13 0.09 -41.42 6.66
N LEU A 14 -0.59 -40.35 6.29
CA LEU A 14 -0.62 -39.82 4.92
C LEU A 14 0.25 -38.57 4.73
N GLY A 15 0.86 -38.04 5.79
CA GLY A 15 1.71 -36.86 5.72
C GLY A 15 1.04 -35.64 5.09
N ILE A 16 -0.28 -35.47 5.26
CA ILE A 16 -0.98 -34.33 4.65
C ILE A 16 -0.58 -33.05 5.40
N PRO A 17 -0.03 -32.03 4.73
CA PRO A 17 0.35 -30.77 5.35
C PRO A 17 -0.88 -30.04 5.90
N MET A 18 -0.75 -29.36 7.04
CA MET A 18 -1.81 -28.46 7.51
C MET A 18 -1.79 -27.15 6.70
N ILE A 19 -2.91 -26.42 6.72
CA ILE A 19 -3.00 -25.05 6.20
C ILE A 19 -3.32 -24.15 7.39
N TYR A 20 -2.44 -23.20 7.70
CA TYR A 20 -2.64 -22.24 8.79
C TYR A 20 -3.22 -20.95 8.22
N GLY A 21 -4.38 -20.52 8.71
CA GLY A 21 -5.02 -19.25 8.34
C GLY A 21 -4.85 -18.18 9.41
N ILE A 22 -4.75 -16.91 9.01
CA ILE A 22 -4.75 -15.76 9.92
C ILE A 22 -5.49 -14.55 9.32
N ASP A 23 -6.05 -13.69 10.18
CA ASP A 23 -6.53 -12.37 9.77
C ASP A 23 -5.35 -11.42 9.52
N ALA A 24 -4.93 -11.35 8.25
CA ALA A 24 -4.01 -10.32 7.74
C ALA A 24 -4.80 -9.34 6.86
N VAL A 25 -5.62 -8.49 7.50
CA VAL A 25 -6.70 -7.71 6.85
C VAL A 25 -6.30 -6.30 6.41
N HIS A 26 -5.17 -5.79 6.91
CA HIS A 26 -4.59 -4.50 6.50
C HIS A 26 -3.07 -4.49 6.71
N GLY A 27 -2.41 -5.56 6.25
CA GLY A 27 -1.05 -5.92 6.64
C GLY A 27 -1.04 -7.17 7.52
N HIS A 28 0.13 -7.58 8.05
CA HIS A 28 0.22 -8.73 8.95
C HIS A 28 -0.11 -8.34 10.40
N ASN A 29 -1.34 -7.89 10.60
CA ASN A 29 -1.76 -7.03 11.71
C ASN A 29 -1.70 -7.64 13.11
N ASN A 30 -1.58 -8.96 13.27
CA ASN A 30 -1.40 -9.61 14.56
C ASN A 30 0.07 -9.66 15.04
N ILE A 31 1.03 -9.32 14.17
CA ILE A 31 2.46 -9.52 14.44
C ILE A 31 3.14 -8.21 14.81
N TYR A 32 3.88 -8.23 15.92
CA TYR A 32 4.69 -7.10 16.36
C TYR A 32 5.70 -6.69 15.27
N LYS A 33 5.77 -5.38 14.97
CA LYS A 33 6.60 -4.75 13.93
C LYS A 33 6.17 -4.97 12.48
N ALA A 34 5.12 -5.74 12.20
CA ALA A 34 4.57 -5.79 10.86
C ALA A 34 4.16 -4.40 10.36
N THR A 35 4.21 -4.20 9.05
CA THR A 35 3.67 -2.99 8.43
C THR A 35 2.15 -3.03 8.51
N ILE A 36 1.54 -1.95 9.03
CA ILE A 36 0.09 -1.80 9.12
C ILE A 36 -0.35 -0.72 8.13
N PHE A 37 -1.07 -1.14 7.10
CA PHE A 37 -1.62 -0.27 6.07
C PHE A 37 -2.92 0.40 6.55
N PRO A 38 -3.39 1.46 5.86
CA PRO A 38 -4.73 1.97 6.09
C PRO A 38 -5.78 0.87 5.97
N HIS A 39 -6.82 0.92 6.82
CA HIS A 39 -7.96 0.01 6.68
C HIS A 39 -8.68 0.21 5.33
N ASN A 40 -9.47 -0.79 4.95
CA ASN A 40 -10.09 -0.87 3.62
C ASN A 40 -10.91 0.36 3.25
N VAL A 41 -11.63 1.00 4.18
CA VAL A 41 -12.33 2.27 3.90
C VAL A 41 -11.37 3.36 3.43
N GLY A 42 -10.18 3.48 4.03
CA GLY A 42 -9.14 4.40 3.58
C GLY A 42 -8.57 4.00 2.22
N LEU A 43 -8.33 2.70 2.00
CA LEU A 43 -7.87 2.21 0.69
C LEU A 43 -8.91 2.46 -0.42
N GLY A 44 -10.20 2.31 -0.09
CA GLY A 44 -11.30 2.67 -0.97
C GLY A 44 -11.22 4.14 -1.40
N ALA A 45 -10.86 5.03 -0.47
CA ALA A 45 -10.75 6.46 -0.73
C ALA A 45 -9.66 6.82 -1.76
N THR A 46 -8.66 5.95 -1.95
CA THR A 46 -7.56 6.17 -2.92
C THR A 46 -8.01 6.06 -4.37
N ARG A 47 -9.04 5.24 -4.65
CA ARG A 47 -9.43 4.81 -6.01
C ARG A 47 -8.25 4.24 -6.82
N ASP A 48 -7.28 3.63 -6.13
CA ASP A 48 -6.03 3.16 -6.70
C ASP A 48 -5.90 1.63 -6.57
N PRO A 49 -6.43 0.85 -7.53
CA PRO A 49 -6.36 -0.60 -7.50
C PRO A 49 -4.92 -1.15 -7.59
N ASP A 50 -4.01 -0.44 -8.25
CA ASP A 50 -2.59 -0.85 -8.35
C ASP A 50 -1.89 -0.73 -6.99
N LEU A 51 -2.12 0.37 -6.27
CA LEU A 51 -1.67 0.52 -4.89
C LEU A 51 -2.18 -0.63 -4.02
N VAL A 52 -3.47 -0.97 -4.11
CA VAL A 52 -4.07 -2.05 -3.33
C VAL A 52 -3.49 -3.42 -3.70
N LYS A 53 -3.15 -3.65 -4.97
CA LYS A 53 -2.42 -4.86 -5.41
C LYS A 53 -1.02 -4.93 -4.79
N ARG A 54 -0.26 -3.83 -4.81
CA ARG A 54 1.06 -3.72 -4.18
C ARG A 54 1.00 -3.98 -2.67
N ILE A 55 -0.04 -3.47 -2.00
CA ILE A 55 -0.30 -3.73 -0.57
C ILE A 55 -0.55 -5.22 -0.33
N GLY A 56 -1.35 -5.88 -1.18
CA GLY A 56 -1.55 -7.33 -1.12
C GLY A 56 -0.23 -8.10 -1.26
N ALA A 57 0.64 -7.70 -2.19
CA ALA A 57 1.94 -8.33 -2.38
C ALA A 57 2.89 -8.16 -1.18
N ALA A 58 2.98 -6.95 -0.62
CA ALA A 58 3.74 -6.69 0.60
C ALA A 58 3.20 -7.49 1.80
N THR A 59 1.87 -7.53 1.95
CA THR A 59 1.20 -8.31 3.00
C THR A 59 1.52 -9.79 2.88
N ALA A 60 1.46 -10.37 1.67
CA ALA A 60 1.78 -11.78 1.45
C ALA A 60 3.22 -12.12 1.85
N LEU A 61 4.18 -11.25 1.53
CA LEU A 61 5.59 -11.41 1.91
C LEU A 61 5.76 -11.40 3.44
N GLU A 62 5.16 -10.43 4.14
CA GLU A 62 5.25 -10.36 5.61
C GLU A 62 4.55 -11.55 6.29
N VAL A 63 3.43 -12.02 5.74
CA VAL A 63 2.73 -13.20 6.26
C VAL A 63 3.58 -14.46 6.06
N ARG A 64 4.16 -14.64 4.87
CA ARG A 64 5.08 -15.75 4.56
C ARG A 64 6.36 -15.71 5.40
N ALA A 65 6.86 -14.52 5.77
CA ALA A 65 7.97 -14.36 6.71
C ALA A 65 7.72 -15.00 8.08
N THR A 66 6.45 -15.24 8.44
CA THR A 66 6.06 -15.93 9.68
C THR A 66 5.64 -17.39 9.47
N GLY A 67 5.79 -17.91 8.25
CA GLY A 67 5.46 -19.29 7.88
C GLY A 67 3.99 -19.55 7.58
N ILE A 68 3.15 -18.51 7.52
CA ILE A 68 1.70 -18.65 7.33
C ILE A 68 1.37 -18.63 5.82
N PRO A 69 0.63 -19.62 5.28
CA PRO A 69 0.34 -19.70 3.84
C PRO A 69 -1.04 -19.14 3.43
N TYR A 70 -1.89 -18.75 4.38
CA TYR A 70 -3.30 -18.44 4.11
C TYR A 70 -3.78 -17.25 4.95
N VAL A 71 -4.47 -16.31 4.31
CA VAL A 71 -5.03 -15.12 4.97
C VAL A 71 -6.54 -15.03 4.80
N PHE A 72 -7.23 -14.57 5.85
CA PHE A 72 -8.65 -14.28 5.84
C PHE A 72 -8.93 -12.86 5.29
N ALA A 73 -8.46 -12.58 4.09
CA ALA A 73 -8.61 -11.30 3.41
C ALA A 73 -8.70 -11.50 1.88
N PRO A 74 -9.40 -10.61 1.14
CA PRO A 74 -10.03 -9.38 1.61
C PRO A 74 -11.47 -9.50 2.13
N CYS A 75 -11.85 -8.59 3.02
CA CYS A 75 -13.25 -8.26 3.26
C CYS A 75 -13.78 -7.42 2.07
N ILE A 76 -14.77 -7.96 1.37
CA ILE A 76 -15.41 -7.36 0.19
C ILE A 76 -16.89 -7.06 0.46
N ALA A 77 -17.22 -6.82 1.73
CA ALA A 77 -18.51 -6.27 2.11
C ALA A 77 -18.73 -4.94 1.39
N VAL A 78 -19.97 -4.70 0.96
CA VAL A 78 -20.43 -3.37 0.59
C VAL A 78 -21.20 -2.85 1.79
N CYS A 79 -20.53 -2.08 2.66
CA CYS A 79 -21.20 -1.51 3.83
C CYS A 79 -22.26 -0.50 3.34
N ARG A 80 -23.54 -0.69 3.72
CA ARG A 80 -24.68 0.17 3.34
C ARG A 80 -25.23 0.98 4.51
N ASP A 81 -24.67 0.79 5.69
CA ASP A 81 -25.04 1.48 6.92
C ASP A 81 -23.79 1.69 7.80
N PRO A 82 -23.31 2.92 7.99
CA PRO A 82 -22.11 3.18 8.78
C PRO A 82 -22.30 2.88 10.27
N ARG A 83 -23.52 2.57 10.76
CA ARG A 83 -23.73 2.09 12.14
C ARG A 83 -23.06 0.75 12.42
N TRP A 84 -22.75 -0.02 11.36
CA TRP A 84 -22.07 -1.30 11.46
C TRP A 84 -20.63 -1.19 11.93
N GLY A 85 -20.29 -1.94 12.99
CA GLY A 85 -18.98 -1.95 13.63
C GLY A 85 -17.83 -2.52 12.80
N ARG A 86 -18.11 -3.02 11.58
CA ARG A 86 -17.07 -3.45 10.63
C ARG A 86 -17.03 -2.62 9.35
N CYS A 87 -17.71 -1.47 9.33
CA CYS A 87 -17.79 -0.67 8.11
C CYS A 87 -16.40 -0.21 7.60
N TYR A 88 -15.39 -0.12 8.46
CA TYR A 88 -14.00 0.18 8.08
C TYR A 88 -13.32 -0.96 7.29
N GLU A 89 -13.78 -2.20 7.43
CA GLU A 89 -13.30 -3.35 6.65
C GLU A 89 -13.88 -3.37 5.23
N SER A 90 -14.88 -2.53 4.93
CA SER A 90 -15.48 -2.37 3.61
C SER A 90 -14.79 -1.26 2.83
N TYR A 91 -14.39 -1.51 1.59
CA TYR A 91 -13.78 -0.48 0.74
C TYR A 91 -14.73 0.68 0.42
N SER A 92 -16.04 0.44 0.25
CA SER A 92 -16.98 1.50 -0.15
C SER A 92 -18.43 1.10 0.07
N GLU A 93 -19.34 2.08 0.02
CA GLU A 93 -20.78 1.82 -0.16
C GLU A 93 -21.17 1.52 -1.62
N ASP A 94 -20.29 1.80 -2.57
CA ASP A 94 -20.48 1.54 -4.00
C ASP A 94 -19.84 0.18 -4.37
N PRO A 95 -20.63 -0.77 -4.90
CA PRO A 95 -20.10 -2.07 -5.34
C PRO A 95 -18.99 -1.96 -6.38
N LYS A 96 -18.95 -0.91 -7.21
CA LYS A 96 -17.91 -0.74 -8.23
C LYS A 96 -16.53 -0.47 -7.63
N VAL A 97 -16.47 0.29 -6.55
CA VAL A 97 -15.20 0.52 -5.84
C VAL A 97 -14.76 -0.76 -5.14
N VAL A 98 -15.69 -1.49 -4.51
CA VAL A 98 -15.36 -2.80 -3.91
C VAL A 98 -14.85 -3.79 -4.96
N GLU A 99 -15.48 -3.84 -6.14
CA GLU A 99 -15.04 -4.64 -7.29
C GLU A 99 -13.61 -4.27 -7.72
N MET A 100 -13.34 -2.97 -7.89
CA MET A 100 -12.02 -2.44 -8.25
C MET A 100 -10.95 -2.87 -7.23
N MET A 101 -11.26 -2.79 -5.92
CA MET A 101 -10.31 -3.13 -4.86
C MET A 101 -10.06 -4.64 -4.69
N THR A 102 -10.79 -5.51 -5.40
CA THR A 102 -10.45 -6.95 -5.45
C THR A 102 -9.07 -7.23 -6.06
N GLU A 103 -8.37 -6.23 -6.60
CA GLU A 103 -6.94 -6.31 -6.99
C GLU A 103 -5.99 -6.68 -5.84
N ILE A 104 -6.42 -6.58 -4.58
CA ILE A 104 -5.66 -7.15 -3.46
C ILE A 104 -5.48 -8.67 -3.59
N ILE A 105 -6.40 -9.38 -4.24
CA ILE A 105 -6.35 -10.84 -4.42
C ILE A 105 -5.15 -11.27 -5.28
N PRO A 106 -4.93 -10.75 -6.50
CA PRO A 106 -3.72 -11.04 -7.25
C PRO A 106 -2.46 -10.45 -6.60
N GLY A 107 -2.56 -9.43 -5.74
CA GLY A 107 -1.47 -9.02 -4.86
C GLY A 107 -1.06 -10.14 -3.89
N LEU A 108 -2.04 -10.68 -3.16
CA LEU A 108 -1.85 -11.74 -2.17
C LEU A 108 -1.42 -13.07 -2.79
N GLN A 109 -2.07 -13.44 -3.90
CA GLN A 109 -1.95 -14.75 -4.52
C GLN A 109 -0.99 -14.79 -5.72
N GLY A 110 -0.63 -13.65 -6.32
CA GLY A 110 -0.03 -13.60 -7.65
C GLY A 110 -1.07 -13.55 -8.78
N ASP A 111 -0.63 -13.11 -9.96
CA ASP A 111 -1.49 -12.99 -11.14
C ASP A 111 -1.84 -14.35 -11.73
N VAL A 112 -3.13 -14.58 -11.96
CA VAL A 112 -3.61 -15.77 -12.65
C VAL A 112 -3.08 -15.74 -14.10
N PRO A 113 -2.42 -16.82 -14.57
CA PRO A 113 -1.90 -16.87 -15.94
C PRO A 113 -3.01 -16.62 -16.98
N PRO A 114 -2.71 -15.93 -18.09
CA PRO A 114 -3.63 -15.81 -19.21
C PRO A 114 -4.19 -17.17 -19.62
N ASP A 115 -5.47 -17.23 -19.99
CA ASP A 115 -6.20 -18.44 -20.41
C ASP A 115 -6.45 -19.51 -19.32
N SER A 116 -6.10 -19.23 -18.06
CA SER A 116 -6.48 -20.09 -16.94
C SER A 116 -8.00 -20.23 -16.82
N ARG A 117 -8.45 -21.42 -16.42
CA ARG A 117 -9.87 -21.67 -16.20
C ARG A 117 -10.39 -20.83 -15.03
N LYS A 118 -11.34 -19.93 -15.31
CA LYS A 118 -12.03 -19.11 -14.30
C LYS A 118 -12.65 -19.96 -13.18
N GLY A 119 -12.57 -19.43 -11.95
CA GLY A 119 -13.07 -20.06 -10.74
C GLY A 119 -12.23 -21.20 -10.18
N VAL A 120 -11.09 -21.53 -10.79
CA VAL A 120 -10.07 -22.40 -10.19
C VAL A 120 -9.22 -21.57 -9.21
N PRO A 121 -8.96 -22.06 -7.98
CA PRO A 121 -8.10 -21.35 -7.04
C PRO A 121 -6.67 -21.24 -7.57
N TYR A 122 -6.00 -20.13 -7.29
CA TYR A 122 -4.64 -19.86 -7.75
C TYR A 122 -3.77 -19.27 -6.63
N VAL A 123 -2.52 -19.71 -6.54
CA VAL A 123 -1.44 -19.10 -5.77
C VAL A 123 -0.14 -19.30 -6.55
N GLY A 124 0.52 -18.20 -6.91
CA GLY A 124 1.60 -18.10 -7.89
C GLY A 124 2.99 -17.95 -7.27
N GLY A 125 3.35 -18.83 -6.34
CA GLY A 125 4.70 -18.88 -5.77
C GLY A 125 4.74 -19.01 -4.25
N LYS A 126 5.94 -19.29 -3.73
CA LYS A 126 6.21 -19.47 -2.29
C LYS A 126 6.14 -18.17 -1.47
N ASP A 127 6.25 -17.03 -2.15
CA ASP A 127 6.13 -15.67 -1.59
C ASP A 127 4.68 -15.16 -1.59
N LYS A 128 3.72 -15.99 -2.00
CA LYS A 128 2.29 -15.68 -2.08
C LYS A 128 1.48 -16.50 -1.08
N VAL A 129 0.33 -15.98 -0.67
CA VAL A 129 -0.60 -16.64 0.26
C VAL A 129 -1.94 -16.89 -0.41
N ALA A 130 -2.70 -17.88 0.06
CA ALA A 130 -4.09 -18.03 -0.34
C ALA A 130 -4.91 -16.85 0.21
N ALA A 131 -5.80 -16.30 -0.60
CA ALA A 131 -6.73 -15.25 -0.20
C ALA A 131 -8.14 -15.82 0.09
N CYS A 132 -8.91 -15.08 0.87
CA CYS A 132 -10.27 -15.39 1.29
C CYS A 132 -11.20 -14.21 1.05
N ALA A 133 -12.13 -14.34 0.09
CA ALA A 133 -13.18 -13.34 -0.07
C ALA A 133 -14.23 -13.51 1.05
N LYS A 134 -14.45 -12.45 1.85
CA LYS A 134 -15.38 -12.50 3.00
C LYS A 134 -16.26 -11.25 3.15
N HIS A 135 -17.45 -11.32 3.78
CA HIS A 135 -18.13 -12.53 4.25
C HIS A 135 -19.37 -12.82 3.38
N PHE A 136 -19.43 -14.00 2.79
CA PHE A 136 -20.38 -14.38 1.76
C PHE A 136 -21.75 -14.67 2.37
N VAL A 137 -22.80 -13.90 2.08
CA VAL A 137 -22.84 -12.64 1.33
C VAL A 137 -23.92 -11.74 1.94
N GLY A 138 -23.73 -10.43 1.82
CA GLY A 138 -24.68 -9.43 2.32
C GLY A 138 -24.39 -8.99 3.76
N ASP A 139 -23.22 -9.30 4.30
CA ASP A 139 -22.73 -8.85 5.60
C ASP A 139 -22.79 -7.32 5.78
N GLY A 140 -22.41 -6.55 4.75
CA GLY A 140 -22.50 -5.08 4.81
C GLY A 140 -23.91 -4.49 4.70
N GLY A 141 -24.96 -5.31 4.54
CA GLY A 141 -26.34 -4.89 4.31
C GLY A 141 -27.30 -5.15 5.47
N THR A 142 -26.79 -5.44 6.67
CA THR A 142 -27.62 -5.84 7.80
C THR A 142 -28.54 -4.72 8.29
N THR A 143 -29.72 -5.11 8.76
CA THR A 143 -30.76 -4.18 9.21
C THR A 143 -30.23 -3.30 10.36
N LYS A 144 -30.34 -1.97 10.18
CA LYS A 144 -29.83 -0.92 11.09
C LYS A 144 -28.31 -0.94 11.30
N GLY A 145 -27.56 -1.61 10.44
CA GLY A 145 -26.12 -1.78 10.60
C GLY A 145 -25.77 -2.52 11.90
N ILE A 146 -26.57 -3.51 12.30
CA ILE A 146 -26.25 -4.37 13.43
C ILE A 146 -25.50 -5.59 12.90
N ASP A 147 -24.36 -5.90 13.50
CA ASP A 147 -23.51 -7.01 13.15
C ASP A 147 -24.25 -8.35 13.26
N GLU A 148 -23.94 -9.29 12.34
CA GLU A 148 -24.55 -10.63 12.24
C GLU A 148 -26.08 -10.70 12.03
N ASN A 149 -26.74 -9.55 11.91
CA ASN A 149 -28.19 -9.46 11.85
C ASN A 149 -28.71 -9.86 10.45
N ASN A 150 -30.01 -9.66 10.23
CA ASN A 150 -30.67 -10.00 8.98
C ASN A 150 -30.47 -8.90 7.91
N THR A 151 -29.99 -9.30 6.74
CA THR A 151 -29.95 -8.49 5.52
C THR A 151 -31.25 -8.70 4.75
N VAL A 152 -32.11 -7.67 4.79
CA VAL A 152 -33.46 -7.71 4.21
C VAL A 152 -33.44 -7.00 2.85
N ILE A 153 -33.30 -7.79 1.79
CA ILE A 153 -33.18 -7.27 0.43
C ILE A 153 -33.70 -8.30 -0.58
N GLY A 154 -34.33 -7.82 -1.66
CA GLY A 154 -34.74 -8.66 -2.77
C GLY A 154 -33.54 -9.28 -3.50
N TYR A 155 -33.77 -10.38 -4.23
CA TYR A 155 -32.72 -11.09 -4.96
C TYR A 155 -31.92 -10.18 -5.91
N HIS A 156 -32.61 -9.30 -6.66
CA HIS A 156 -31.94 -8.33 -7.54
C HIS A 156 -30.97 -7.44 -6.77
N GLY A 157 -31.39 -6.88 -5.63
CA GLY A 157 -30.55 -6.02 -4.81
C GLY A 157 -29.34 -6.76 -4.23
N LEU A 158 -29.53 -8.00 -3.76
CA LEU A 158 -28.42 -8.84 -3.31
C LEU A 158 -27.39 -9.05 -4.43
N MET A 159 -27.87 -9.38 -5.64
CA MET A 159 -27.02 -9.65 -6.79
C MET A 159 -26.37 -8.41 -7.40
N SER A 160 -27.02 -7.24 -7.32
CA SER A 160 -26.48 -6.00 -7.87
C SER A 160 -25.56 -5.25 -6.91
N ILE A 161 -25.72 -5.42 -5.59
CA ILE A 161 -24.94 -4.71 -4.57
C ILE A 161 -23.90 -5.63 -3.93
N HIS A 162 -24.29 -6.79 -3.41
CA HIS A 162 -23.40 -7.57 -2.54
C HIS A 162 -22.67 -8.73 -3.24
N MET A 163 -23.14 -9.16 -4.42
CA MET A 163 -22.53 -10.24 -5.19
C MET A 163 -21.36 -9.84 -6.12
N PRO A 164 -21.29 -8.61 -6.72
CA PRO A 164 -20.29 -8.30 -7.74
C PRO A 164 -18.83 -8.56 -7.31
N GLY A 165 -18.45 -8.18 -6.09
CA GLY A 165 -17.11 -8.43 -5.56
C GLY A 165 -16.72 -9.92 -5.56
N TYR A 166 -17.67 -10.82 -5.27
CA TYR A 166 -17.43 -12.27 -5.29
C TYR A 166 -17.20 -12.79 -6.71
N PHE A 167 -18.01 -12.32 -7.67
CA PHE A 167 -17.82 -12.71 -9.08
C PHE A 167 -16.42 -12.34 -9.58
N HIS A 168 -15.95 -11.13 -9.29
CA HIS A 168 -14.62 -10.67 -9.69
C HIS A 168 -13.51 -11.40 -8.93
N SER A 169 -13.69 -11.67 -7.63
CA SER A 169 -12.75 -12.47 -6.84
C SER A 169 -12.56 -13.88 -7.41
N ILE A 170 -13.65 -14.53 -7.85
CA ILE A 170 -13.62 -15.87 -8.46
C ILE A 170 -12.91 -15.86 -9.82
N ILE A 171 -13.09 -14.81 -10.62
CA ILE A 171 -12.37 -14.64 -11.89
C ILE A 171 -10.87 -14.47 -11.65
N LYS A 172 -10.48 -13.74 -10.59
CA LYS A 172 -9.09 -13.54 -10.15
C LYS A 172 -8.52 -14.75 -9.38
N GLY A 173 -9.23 -15.88 -9.38
CA GLY A 173 -8.73 -17.14 -8.82
C GLY A 173 -8.64 -17.17 -7.30
N VAL A 174 -9.49 -16.42 -6.58
CA VAL A 174 -9.52 -16.45 -5.10
C VAL A 174 -9.60 -17.89 -4.59
N SER A 175 -8.75 -18.22 -3.61
CA SER A 175 -8.58 -19.59 -3.15
C SER A 175 -9.71 -20.07 -2.24
N THR A 176 -10.25 -19.17 -1.43
CA THR A 176 -11.29 -19.49 -0.44
C THR A 176 -12.37 -18.42 -0.37
N VAL A 177 -13.53 -18.81 0.16
CA VAL A 177 -14.64 -17.90 0.46
C VAL A 177 -15.15 -18.22 1.86
N MET A 178 -15.24 -17.20 2.72
CA MET A 178 -15.78 -17.35 4.08
C MET A 178 -17.24 -16.93 4.13
N VAL A 179 -18.09 -17.75 4.75
CA VAL A 179 -19.54 -17.51 4.84
C VAL A 179 -19.86 -16.54 5.97
N SER A 180 -20.73 -15.56 5.72
CA SER A 180 -21.18 -14.56 6.70
C SER A 180 -21.99 -15.14 7.84
N TYR A 181 -21.88 -14.57 9.05
CA TYR A 181 -22.80 -14.83 10.16
C TYR A 181 -24.25 -14.43 9.89
N SER A 182 -24.45 -13.46 8.98
CA SER A 182 -25.73 -12.83 8.73
C SER A 182 -26.80 -13.82 8.26
N SER A 183 -28.05 -13.36 8.32
CA SER A 183 -29.14 -13.99 7.60
C SER A 183 -29.45 -13.20 6.34
N TRP A 184 -29.87 -13.87 5.26
CA TRP A 184 -30.53 -13.22 4.14
C TRP A 184 -32.02 -13.55 4.17
N ASN A 185 -32.87 -12.53 4.32
CA ASN A 185 -34.33 -12.68 4.45
C ASN A 185 -34.75 -13.77 5.46
N GLY A 186 -34.08 -13.82 6.61
CA GLY A 186 -34.36 -14.73 7.71
C GLY A 186 -33.62 -16.08 7.64
N GLN A 187 -32.99 -16.42 6.52
CA GLN A 187 -32.21 -17.65 6.39
C GLN A 187 -30.73 -17.40 6.70
N LYS A 188 -30.19 -18.08 7.73
CA LYS A 188 -28.76 -18.05 8.06
C LYS A 188 -27.89 -18.47 6.89
N MET A 189 -26.86 -17.68 6.60
CA MET A 189 -25.97 -17.91 5.45
C MET A 189 -25.22 -19.25 5.55
N HIS A 190 -24.78 -19.66 6.76
CA HIS A 190 -24.20 -20.98 6.98
C HIS A 190 -25.14 -22.17 6.70
N ALA A 191 -26.46 -21.94 6.69
CA ALA A 191 -27.46 -22.94 6.31
C ALA A 191 -28.05 -22.70 4.91
N ASN A 192 -27.56 -21.71 4.16
CA ASN A 192 -28.14 -21.29 2.89
C ASN A 192 -27.56 -22.09 1.71
N ARG A 193 -28.10 -23.29 1.51
CA ARG A 193 -27.69 -24.18 0.41
C ARG A 193 -27.83 -23.52 -0.98
N TYR A 194 -28.85 -22.69 -1.17
CA TYR A 194 -29.05 -22.04 -2.47
C TYR A 194 -27.90 -21.09 -2.79
N LEU A 195 -27.51 -20.21 -1.87
CA LEU A 195 -26.40 -19.28 -2.12
C LEU A 195 -25.04 -19.97 -2.10
N VAL A 196 -24.77 -20.83 -1.11
CA VAL A 196 -23.45 -21.46 -0.93
C VAL A 196 -23.15 -22.55 -1.96
N LYS A 197 -24.12 -23.43 -2.25
CA LYS A 197 -23.93 -24.48 -3.26
C LYS A 197 -24.37 -24.02 -4.64
N THR A 198 -25.64 -23.65 -4.80
CA THR A 198 -26.19 -23.41 -6.15
C THR A 198 -25.59 -22.17 -6.78
N VAL A 199 -25.55 -21.03 -6.10
CA VAL A 199 -25.00 -19.79 -6.67
C VAL A 199 -23.49 -19.84 -6.72
N LEU A 200 -22.81 -19.94 -5.57
CA LEU A 200 -21.35 -19.83 -5.51
C LEU A 200 -20.63 -20.97 -6.25
N LYS A 201 -20.95 -22.23 -5.93
CA LYS A 201 -20.24 -23.38 -6.52
C LYS A 201 -20.76 -23.75 -7.91
N ASP A 202 -22.08 -23.82 -8.09
CA ASP A 202 -22.66 -24.36 -9.33
C ASP A 202 -22.82 -23.30 -10.42
N ILE A 203 -23.25 -22.06 -10.10
CA ILE A 203 -23.45 -20.99 -11.10
C ILE A 203 -22.14 -20.23 -11.34
N LEU A 204 -21.51 -19.69 -10.30
CA LEU A 204 -20.25 -18.93 -10.41
C LEU A 204 -19.03 -19.83 -10.64
N LYS A 205 -19.22 -21.16 -10.58
CA LYS A 205 -18.18 -22.17 -10.82
C LYS A 205 -16.98 -22.03 -9.89
N PHE A 206 -17.20 -21.60 -8.64
CA PHE A 206 -16.14 -21.57 -7.64
C PHE A 206 -15.63 -22.98 -7.30
N ARG A 207 -14.32 -23.19 -7.43
CA ARG A 207 -13.63 -24.48 -7.23
C ARG A 207 -12.62 -24.45 -6.09
N GLY A 208 -12.45 -23.32 -5.41
CA GLY A 208 -11.80 -23.28 -4.10
C GLY A 208 -12.66 -23.96 -3.02
N PHE A 209 -12.26 -23.79 -1.77
CA PHE A 209 -13.05 -24.29 -0.63
C PHE A 209 -13.79 -23.16 0.08
N VAL A 210 -14.99 -23.48 0.58
CA VAL A 210 -15.83 -22.61 1.38
C VAL A 210 -15.55 -22.90 2.85
N ILE A 211 -15.22 -21.86 3.63
CA ILE A 211 -14.98 -21.97 5.07
C ILE A 211 -16.11 -21.28 5.86
N SER A 212 -16.48 -21.81 7.02
CA SER A 212 -17.33 -21.04 7.94
C SER A 212 -16.55 -19.90 8.57
N ASP A 213 -17.23 -18.82 8.94
CA ASP A 213 -16.73 -17.92 9.99
C ASP A 213 -16.62 -18.63 11.36
N TRP A 214 -16.02 -17.96 12.34
CA TRP A 214 -15.73 -18.47 13.69
C TRP A 214 -17.00 -18.90 14.44
N GLU A 215 -17.14 -20.20 14.74
CA GLU A 215 -18.37 -20.77 15.33
C GLU A 215 -19.63 -20.44 14.50
N GLY A 216 -19.48 -20.18 13.19
CA GLY A 216 -20.58 -19.72 12.37
C GLY A 216 -21.70 -20.75 12.19
N ILE A 217 -21.37 -22.05 12.22
CA ILE A 217 -22.41 -23.09 12.20
C ILE A 217 -23.13 -23.20 13.56
N ASP A 218 -22.45 -22.94 14.66
CA ASP A 218 -23.02 -22.93 16.01
C ASP A 218 -24.16 -21.91 16.11
N ARG A 219 -23.98 -20.77 15.43
CA ARG A 219 -24.96 -19.67 15.33
C ARG A 219 -26.12 -19.93 14.37
N ILE A 220 -26.24 -21.12 13.77
CA ILE A 220 -27.43 -21.54 13.02
C ILE A 220 -28.63 -21.70 13.95
N THR A 221 -28.40 -22.15 15.19
CA THR A 221 -29.44 -22.33 16.21
C THR A 221 -29.48 -21.14 17.17
N TYR A 222 -30.62 -20.95 17.83
CA TYR A 222 -30.76 -19.98 18.91
C TYR A 222 -31.22 -20.66 20.20
N PRO A 223 -30.54 -20.46 21.34
CA PRO A 223 -29.21 -19.84 21.46
C PRO A 223 -28.14 -20.60 20.63
N PRO A 224 -26.98 -19.99 20.33
CA PRO A 224 -25.91 -20.68 19.61
C PRO A 224 -25.56 -22.01 20.24
N HIS A 225 -25.24 -23.01 19.42
CA HIS A 225 -24.85 -24.37 19.83
C HIS A 225 -25.97 -25.21 20.52
N SER A 226 -27.22 -24.72 20.60
CA SER A 226 -28.31 -25.44 21.29
C SER A 226 -28.70 -26.77 20.65
N ASN A 227 -28.47 -26.95 19.34
CA ASN A 227 -28.56 -28.24 18.66
C ASN A 227 -27.40 -28.42 17.67
N TYR A 228 -26.21 -28.70 18.20
CA TYR A 228 -24.99 -28.71 17.40
C TYR A 228 -24.98 -29.77 16.30
N THR A 229 -25.57 -30.95 16.54
CA THR A 229 -25.74 -31.98 15.51
C THR A 229 -26.52 -31.47 14.29
N GLU A 230 -27.59 -30.71 14.53
CA GLU A 230 -28.36 -30.07 13.46
C GLU A 230 -27.55 -28.97 12.75
N SER A 231 -26.78 -28.18 13.49
CA SER A 231 -25.88 -27.16 12.93
C SER A 231 -24.84 -27.78 11.99
N VAL A 232 -24.18 -28.87 12.41
CA VAL A 232 -23.21 -29.61 11.60
C VAL A 232 -23.87 -30.17 10.34
N LEU A 233 -25.03 -30.81 10.48
CA LEU A 233 -25.79 -31.35 9.36
C LEU A 233 -26.15 -30.25 8.35
N LYS A 234 -26.71 -29.14 8.82
CA LYS A 234 -27.12 -28.02 7.96
C LYS A 234 -25.93 -27.33 7.29
N GLY A 235 -24.85 -27.07 8.03
CA GLY A 235 -23.66 -26.40 7.51
C GLY A 235 -22.97 -27.19 6.40
N ILE A 236 -22.71 -28.48 6.63
CA ILE A 236 -22.07 -29.34 5.63
C ILE A 236 -23.00 -29.57 4.43
N SER A 237 -24.30 -29.78 4.67
CA SER A 237 -25.29 -29.99 3.60
C SER A 237 -25.55 -28.73 2.76
N ALA A 238 -25.36 -27.54 3.34
CA ALA A 238 -25.42 -26.27 2.60
C ALA A 238 -24.27 -26.11 1.61
N GLY A 239 -23.17 -26.83 1.81
CA GLY A 239 -22.02 -26.82 0.93
C GLY A 239 -20.76 -26.21 1.53
N ILE A 240 -20.69 -25.99 2.85
CA ILE A 240 -19.43 -25.59 3.50
C ILE A 240 -18.44 -26.75 3.46
N ASP A 241 -17.17 -26.45 3.20
CA ASP A 241 -16.10 -27.44 3.02
C ASP A 241 -15.21 -27.56 4.26
N MET A 242 -14.88 -26.45 4.91
CA MET A 242 -14.08 -26.38 6.13
C MET A 242 -14.85 -25.67 7.24
N ILE A 243 -14.91 -26.26 8.42
CA ILE A 243 -15.59 -25.67 9.58
C ILE A 243 -14.55 -25.10 10.53
N MET A 244 -14.65 -23.81 10.82
CA MET A 244 -13.85 -23.12 11.81
C MET A 244 -14.41 -23.39 13.21
N VAL A 245 -14.08 -24.57 13.75
CA VAL A 245 -14.35 -24.96 15.14
C VAL A 245 -13.13 -24.58 15.98
N PRO A 246 -13.20 -23.54 16.83
CA PRO A 246 -12.02 -23.01 17.50
C PRO A 246 -11.58 -23.84 18.71
N TYR A 247 -12.49 -24.58 19.34
CA TYR A 247 -12.24 -25.23 20.63
C TYR A 247 -12.50 -26.74 20.57
N ASN A 248 -13.77 -27.16 20.49
CA ASN A 248 -14.16 -28.57 20.65
C ASN A 248 -14.19 -29.36 19.33
N HIS A 249 -13.02 -29.50 18.71
CA HIS A 249 -12.87 -30.25 17.45
C HIS A 249 -13.27 -31.73 17.57
N THR A 250 -13.11 -32.37 18.73
CA THR A 250 -13.48 -33.77 18.97
C THR A 250 -14.97 -34.00 18.81
N GLU A 251 -15.81 -33.11 19.37
CA GLU A 251 -17.27 -33.18 19.22
C GLU A 251 -17.68 -33.07 17.76
N PHE A 252 -17.14 -32.07 17.05
CA PHE A 252 -17.41 -31.90 15.62
C PHE A 252 -17.04 -33.16 14.82
N ILE A 253 -15.86 -33.74 15.04
CA ILE A 253 -15.40 -34.94 14.33
C ILE A 253 -16.32 -36.13 14.60
N ASN A 254 -16.72 -36.35 15.85
CA ASN A 254 -17.63 -37.43 16.23
C ASN A 254 -18.99 -37.27 15.55
N ILE A 255 -19.58 -36.07 15.60
CA ILE A 255 -20.88 -35.78 14.99
C ILE A 255 -20.84 -35.97 13.47
N VAL A 256 -19.82 -35.45 12.77
CA VAL A 256 -19.70 -35.64 11.32
C VAL A 256 -19.57 -37.13 10.98
N THR A 257 -18.78 -37.87 11.76
CA THR A 257 -18.59 -39.31 11.57
C THR A 257 -19.91 -40.06 11.73
N ASP A 258 -20.69 -39.74 12.76
CA ASP A 258 -22.00 -40.35 13.01
C ASP A 258 -23.01 -39.99 11.91
N LEU A 259 -23.05 -38.74 11.47
CA LEU A 259 -23.94 -38.30 10.38
C LEU A 259 -23.62 -39.00 9.05
N VAL A 260 -22.35 -39.26 8.76
CA VAL A 260 -21.93 -40.02 7.57
C VAL A 260 -22.26 -41.51 7.71
N ASN A 261 -21.92 -42.12 8.84
CA ASN A 261 -22.19 -43.55 9.10
C ASN A 261 -23.68 -43.89 9.03
N ASN A 262 -24.54 -42.94 9.43
CA ASN A 262 -25.99 -43.09 9.37
C ASN A 262 -26.62 -42.54 8.07
N ASN A 263 -25.82 -42.19 7.06
CA ASN A 263 -26.24 -41.69 5.75
C ASN A 263 -27.03 -40.37 5.76
N TYR A 264 -26.96 -39.56 6.83
CA TYR A 264 -27.51 -38.20 6.85
C TYR A 264 -26.66 -37.23 6.02
N ILE A 265 -25.34 -37.47 5.93
CA ILE A 265 -24.43 -36.78 5.01
C ILE A 265 -23.84 -37.84 4.07
N SER A 266 -23.95 -37.63 2.76
CA SER A 266 -23.37 -38.56 1.79
C SER A 266 -21.85 -38.49 1.75
N THR A 267 -21.19 -39.63 1.51
CA THR A 267 -19.75 -39.68 1.26
C THR A 267 -19.34 -38.77 0.11
N ASP A 268 -20.14 -38.66 -0.96
CA ASP A 268 -19.90 -37.74 -2.07
C ASP A 268 -19.78 -36.27 -1.62
N ARG A 269 -20.55 -35.85 -0.60
CA ARG A 269 -20.47 -34.48 -0.07
C ARG A 269 -19.16 -34.26 0.67
N ILE A 270 -18.71 -35.26 1.44
CA ILE A 270 -17.42 -35.24 2.13
C ILE A 270 -16.28 -35.24 1.10
N ASP A 271 -16.36 -36.06 0.06
CA ASP A 271 -15.38 -36.12 -1.02
C ASP A 271 -15.29 -34.81 -1.81
N ASP A 272 -16.40 -34.10 -2.06
CA ASP A 272 -16.37 -32.75 -2.63
C ASP A 272 -15.61 -31.77 -1.73
N ALA A 273 -15.92 -31.76 -0.43
CA ALA A 273 -15.28 -30.89 0.55
C ALA A 273 -13.77 -31.15 0.65
N VAL A 274 -13.37 -32.41 0.85
CA VAL A 274 -11.96 -32.81 0.96
C VAL A 274 -11.22 -32.53 -0.36
N ARG A 275 -11.81 -32.79 -1.52
CA ARG A 275 -11.20 -32.49 -2.83
C ARG A 275 -10.92 -31.00 -3.00
N ARG A 276 -11.79 -30.11 -2.50
CA ARG A 276 -11.59 -28.65 -2.55
C ARG A 276 -10.49 -28.19 -1.61
N ILE A 277 -10.46 -28.73 -0.39
CA ILE A 277 -9.40 -28.43 0.59
C ILE A 277 -8.04 -28.89 0.05
N LEU A 278 -7.95 -30.13 -0.43
CA LEU A 278 -6.71 -30.67 -0.99
C LEU A 278 -6.27 -29.90 -2.24
N ARG A 279 -7.21 -29.51 -3.12
CA ARG A 279 -6.89 -28.67 -4.29
C ARG A 279 -6.16 -27.40 -3.88
N VAL A 280 -6.68 -26.64 -2.91
CA VAL A 280 -6.03 -25.40 -2.46
C VAL A 280 -4.67 -25.69 -1.80
N LYS A 281 -4.54 -26.79 -1.03
CA LYS A 281 -3.24 -27.17 -0.45
C LYS A 281 -2.18 -27.52 -1.52
N PHE A 282 -2.57 -28.21 -2.58
CA PHE A 282 -1.69 -28.47 -3.73
C PHE A 282 -1.38 -27.18 -4.51
N THR A 283 -2.37 -26.31 -4.71
CA THR A 283 -2.16 -24.99 -5.34
C THR A 283 -1.17 -24.13 -4.55
N LEU A 284 -1.15 -24.25 -3.21
CA LEU A 284 -0.21 -23.56 -2.33
C LEU A 284 1.19 -24.20 -2.28
N ASP A 285 1.42 -25.30 -3.00
CA ASP A 285 2.66 -26.08 -2.96
C ASP A 285 2.99 -26.65 -1.56
N LEU A 286 1.99 -26.81 -0.68
CA LEU A 286 2.23 -27.22 0.71
C LEU A 286 2.72 -28.66 0.85
N PHE A 287 2.53 -29.51 -0.15
CA PHE A 287 3.03 -30.89 -0.12
C PHE A 287 4.53 -30.95 -0.42
N GLU A 288 5.02 -29.99 -1.22
CA GLU A 288 6.40 -29.86 -1.63
C GLU A 288 7.20 -28.95 -0.68
N THR A 289 6.60 -27.82 -0.27
CA THR A 289 7.21 -26.81 0.60
C THR A 289 6.35 -26.53 1.85
N PRO A 290 6.21 -27.52 2.77
CA PRO A 290 5.34 -27.39 3.93
C PRO A 290 5.85 -26.44 5.02
N LEU A 291 7.16 -26.19 5.09
CA LEU A 291 7.81 -25.45 6.18
C LEU A 291 8.03 -23.98 5.82
N ALA A 292 8.13 -23.13 6.84
CA ALA A 292 8.41 -21.71 6.68
C ALA A 292 9.77 -21.47 5.99
N ASP A 293 9.82 -20.44 5.13
CA ASP A 293 11.06 -19.98 4.49
C ASP A 293 11.69 -18.86 5.33
N GLU A 294 12.74 -19.20 6.08
CA GLU A 294 13.44 -18.26 6.97
C GLU A 294 14.16 -17.14 6.21
N THR A 295 14.33 -17.25 4.88
CA THR A 295 14.94 -16.18 4.06
C THR A 295 14.02 -14.96 3.91
N LEU A 296 12.74 -15.08 4.26
CA LEU A 296 11.76 -14.00 4.18
C LEU A 296 11.67 -13.15 5.46
N VAL A 297 12.39 -13.49 6.54
CA VAL A 297 12.28 -12.80 7.84
C VAL A 297 12.51 -11.28 7.73
N ASP A 298 13.44 -10.86 6.87
CA ASP A 298 13.77 -9.44 6.66
C ASP A 298 12.67 -8.66 5.91
N GLN A 299 11.64 -9.34 5.39
CA GLN A 299 10.47 -8.69 4.78
C GLN A 299 9.54 -8.09 5.83
N LEU A 300 9.50 -8.65 7.04
CA LEU A 300 8.60 -8.21 8.11
C LEU A 300 8.92 -6.78 8.55
N GLY A 301 7.99 -5.85 8.29
CA GLY A 301 8.17 -4.45 8.65
C GLY A 301 9.28 -3.73 7.89
N SER A 302 9.63 -4.21 6.69
CA SER A 302 10.70 -3.62 5.87
C SER A 302 10.43 -2.15 5.52
N GLN A 303 11.49 -1.36 5.31
CA GLN A 303 11.32 0.06 4.99
C GLN A 303 10.54 0.27 3.69
N ALA A 304 10.73 -0.59 2.68
CA ALA A 304 9.98 -0.50 1.42
C ALA A 304 8.46 -0.69 1.62
N HIS A 305 8.07 -1.61 2.53
CA HIS A 305 6.65 -1.79 2.86
C HIS A 305 6.10 -0.61 3.65
N ARG A 306 6.88 -0.03 4.55
CA ARG A 306 6.51 1.20 5.28
C ARG A 306 6.38 2.40 4.35
N ASP A 307 7.26 2.54 3.36
CA ASP A 307 7.15 3.59 2.35
C ASP A 307 5.89 3.44 1.49
N LEU A 308 5.52 2.19 1.14
CA LEU A 308 4.26 1.87 0.50
C LEU A 308 3.04 2.21 1.40
N ALA A 309 3.12 1.91 2.70
CA ALA A 309 2.06 2.25 3.65
C ALA A 309 1.93 3.77 3.81
N ARG A 310 3.04 4.51 3.87
CA ARG A 310 3.05 5.98 3.85
C ARG A 310 2.42 6.55 2.56
N GLU A 311 2.73 5.96 1.41
CA GLU A 311 2.06 6.29 0.14
C GLU A 311 0.55 6.05 0.22
N ALA A 312 0.12 4.93 0.81
CA ALA A 312 -1.29 4.62 0.97
C ALA A 312 -1.99 5.60 1.92
N VAL A 313 -1.35 5.98 3.02
CA VAL A 313 -1.86 6.98 3.96
C VAL A 313 -2.10 8.30 3.23
N ARG A 314 -1.10 8.88 2.56
CA ARG A 314 -1.28 10.19 1.90
C ARG A 314 -2.38 10.18 0.83
N LYS A 315 -2.56 9.06 0.11
CA LYS A 315 -3.59 8.91 -0.93
C LYS A 315 -4.98 8.64 -0.34
N SER A 316 -5.08 8.09 0.87
CA SER A 316 -6.36 7.75 1.51
C SER A 316 -7.04 8.94 2.19
N LEU A 317 -6.27 9.97 2.56
CA LEU A 317 -6.82 11.15 3.24
C LEU A 317 -7.75 11.94 2.33
N VAL A 318 -8.93 12.28 2.85
CA VAL A 318 -9.93 13.07 2.13
C VAL A 318 -10.04 14.45 2.77
N LEU A 319 -9.74 15.49 1.99
CA LEU A 319 -9.91 16.87 2.42
C LEU A 319 -11.37 17.29 2.25
N LEU A 320 -12.07 17.50 3.37
CA LEU A 320 -13.50 17.82 3.41
C LEU A 320 -13.78 19.32 3.43
N LYS A 321 -12.88 20.09 4.05
CA LYS A 321 -12.98 21.55 4.14
C LYS A 321 -11.59 22.16 4.12
N ASN A 322 -11.43 23.32 3.50
CA ASN A 322 -10.14 24.04 3.44
C ASN A 322 -10.30 25.56 3.39
N GLY A 323 -10.82 26.15 4.46
CA GLY A 323 -11.17 27.57 4.58
C GLY A 323 -12.66 27.84 4.34
N GLU A 324 -13.13 29.03 4.71
CA GLU A 324 -14.50 29.48 4.44
C GLU A 324 -14.75 29.65 2.93
N ASN A 325 -13.75 30.15 2.20
CA ASN A 325 -13.82 30.44 0.76
C ASN A 325 -12.56 29.92 0.04
N ALA A 326 -12.70 29.56 -1.24
CA ALA A 326 -11.62 28.97 -2.04
C ALA A 326 -10.35 29.85 -2.20
N ASP A 327 -10.48 31.17 -2.06
CA ASP A 327 -9.39 32.13 -2.25
C ASP A 327 -8.44 32.27 -1.04
N ALA A 328 -8.80 31.69 0.11
CA ALA A 328 -7.99 31.74 1.33
C ALA A 328 -7.84 30.35 1.98
N PRO A 329 -7.18 29.38 1.31
CA PRO A 329 -7.04 28.03 1.83
C PRO A 329 -6.16 27.99 3.08
N VAL A 330 -6.44 27.05 3.99
CA VAL A 330 -5.65 26.80 5.20
C VAL A 330 -4.52 25.80 4.94
N LEU A 331 -4.79 24.78 4.12
CA LEU A 331 -3.84 23.77 3.69
C LEU A 331 -3.32 24.07 2.28
N PRO A 332 -2.02 23.84 2.01
CA PRO A 332 -1.03 23.27 2.93
C PRO A 332 -0.54 24.27 4.01
N LEU A 333 -0.23 23.77 5.20
CA LEU A 333 0.35 24.53 6.31
C LEU A 333 1.83 24.86 6.02
N PRO A 334 2.33 26.03 6.45
CA PRO A 334 3.74 26.33 6.35
C PRO A 334 4.55 25.49 7.34
N LYS A 335 5.57 24.76 6.87
CA LYS A 335 6.48 23.99 7.75
C LYS A 335 7.21 24.85 8.78
N LYS A 336 7.46 26.11 8.43
CA LYS A 336 8.12 27.10 9.30
C LYS A 336 7.08 28.02 9.92
N ALA A 337 6.95 27.95 11.23
CA ALA A 337 6.11 28.80 12.05
C ALA A 337 6.83 29.13 13.37
N TYR A 338 6.35 30.13 14.11
CA TYR A 338 6.94 30.44 15.41
C TYR A 338 6.67 29.31 16.41
N ARG A 339 5.41 28.92 16.53
CA ARG A 339 4.93 27.90 17.46
C ARG A 339 3.64 27.29 16.96
N ILE A 340 3.51 25.98 17.02
CA ILE A 340 2.32 25.25 16.57
C ILE A 340 1.79 24.34 17.68
N LEU A 341 0.47 24.18 17.73
CA LEU A 341 -0.19 23.26 18.65
C LEU A 341 -0.56 21.97 17.92
N VAL A 342 -0.16 20.83 18.46
CA VAL A 342 -0.74 19.53 18.11
C VAL A 342 -1.58 19.07 19.29
N ALA A 343 -2.87 18.83 19.08
CA ALA A 343 -3.81 18.50 20.13
C ALA A 343 -4.68 17.28 19.80
N GLY A 344 -5.41 16.80 20.80
CA GLY A 344 -6.40 15.74 20.65
C GLY A 344 -5.91 14.37 21.11
N SER A 345 -6.89 13.52 21.43
CA SER A 345 -6.70 12.19 21.99
C SER A 345 -5.98 11.22 21.05
N HIS A 346 -6.03 11.46 19.74
CA HIS A 346 -5.50 10.57 18.71
C HIS A 346 -4.13 11.03 18.16
N ALA A 347 -3.67 12.23 18.50
CA ALA A 347 -2.45 12.78 17.91
C ALA A 347 -1.19 11.95 18.23
N ASN A 348 -1.12 11.36 19.42
CA ASN A 348 0.04 10.56 19.85
C ASN A 348 -0.34 9.14 20.29
N ASN A 349 -1.23 8.49 19.54
CA ASN A 349 -1.69 7.14 19.85
C ASN A 349 -1.70 6.25 18.60
N LEU A 350 -0.71 5.36 18.52
CA LEU A 350 -0.50 4.44 17.40
C LEU A 350 -1.63 3.41 17.32
N GLY A 351 -2.07 2.88 18.47
CA GLY A 351 -3.19 1.95 18.53
C GLY A 351 -4.47 2.54 17.96
N TYR A 352 -4.77 3.80 18.29
CA TYR A 352 -5.98 4.47 17.80
C TYR A 352 -5.94 4.73 16.29
N GLN A 353 -4.80 5.16 15.73
CA GLN A 353 -4.68 5.36 14.28
C GLN A 353 -4.65 4.04 13.48
N CYS A 354 -4.35 2.91 14.11
CA CYS A 354 -4.43 1.60 13.47
C CYS A 354 -5.85 1.00 13.52
N GLY A 355 -6.59 1.22 14.61
CA GLY A 355 -7.97 0.75 14.78
C GLY A 355 -8.09 -0.73 15.14
N GLY A 356 -9.28 -1.29 14.87
CA GLY A 356 -9.56 -2.71 15.11
C GLY A 356 -8.67 -3.63 14.28
N TRP A 357 -8.65 -4.92 14.65
CA TRP A 357 -7.77 -5.92 14.05
C TRP A 357 -6.26 -5.64 14.16
N THR A 358 -5.78 -4.68 14.96
CA THR A 358 -4.33 -4.45 15.13
C THR A 358 -3.83 -4.98 16.47
N ALA A 359 -2.87 -5.92 16.43
CA ALA A 359 -2.32 -6.70 17.54
C ALA A 359 -3.33 -7.60 18.28
N THR A 360 -4.54 -7.09 18.55
CA THR A 360 -5.67 -7.86 19.08
C THR A 360 -6.92 -7.62 18.23
N TRP A 361 -7.94 -8.46 18.45
CA TRP A 361 -9.22 -8.38 17.76
C TRP A 361 -9.86 -6.99 17.82
N GLN A 362 -9.98 -6.41 19.02
CA GLN A 362 -10.59 -5.09 19.21
C GLN A 362 -9.63 -3.92 18.96
N GLY A 363 -8.37 -4.19 18.57
CA GLY A 363 -7.31 -3.19 18.56
C GLY A 363 -6.75 -2.92 19.95
N VAL A 364 -5.97 -1.85 20.10
CA VAL A 364 -5.22 -1.55 21.32
C VAL A 364 -5.14 -0.05 21.59
N ASP A 365 -4.96 0.33 22.85
CA ASP A 365 -4.66 1.71 23.27
C ASP A 365 -3.14 1.87 23.53
N GLY A 366 -2.52 2.85 22.88
CA GLY A 366 -1.14 3.26 23.14
C GLY A 366 -0.13 2.82 22.08
N ASN A 367 1.16 2.96 22.40
CA ASN A 367 2.25 2.93 21.42
C ASN A 367 3.17 1.69 21.53
N ASN A 368 2.87 0.74 22.43
CA ASN A 368 3.80 -0.34 22.77
C ASN A 368 3.55 -1.67 22.04
N TYR A 369 2.44 -1.78 21.30
CA TYR A 369 1.98 -3.05 20.71
C TYR A 369 2.46 -3.28 19.28
N THR A 370 3.01 -2.27 18.62
CA THR A 370 3.67 -2.39 17.31
C THR A 370 4.67 -1.24 17.10
N ALA A 371 5.41 -1.25 16.00
CA ALA A 371 6.34 -0.19 15.62
C ALA A 371 5.74 0.64 14.48
N GLY A 372 5.78 1.96 14.64
CA GLY A 372 5.26 2.92 13.68
C GLY A 372 5.49 4.36 14.15
N THR A 373 4.89 5.29 13.43
CA THR A 373 5.01 6.73 13.68
C THR A 373 3.63 7.31 13.94
N THR A 374 3.46 7.94 15.11
CA THR A 374 2.22 8.64 15.44
C THR A 374 2.05 9.88 14.56
N VAL A 375 0.81 10.38 14.40
CA VAL A 375 0.56 11.64 13.68
C VAL A 375 1.39 12.80 14.25
N LEU A 376 1.49 12.92 15.58
CA LEU A 376 2.36 13.90 16.26
C LEU A 376 3.82 13.74 15.86
N SER A 377 4.34 12.51 15.84
CA SER A 377 5.73 12.25 15.47
C SER A 377 5.99 12.57 14.00
N GLY A 378 5.03 12.27 13.11
CA GLY A 378 5.09 12.62 11.70
C GLY A 378 5.09 14.14 11.48
N ILE A 379 4.22 14.87 12.17
CA ILE A 379 4.19 16.34 12.17
C ILE A 379 5.52 16.90 12.69
N SER A 380 6.05 16.31 13.77
CA SER A 380 7.29 16.75 14.38
C SER A 380 8.51 16.57 13.49
N ALA A 381 8.53 15.49 12.70
CA ALA A 381 9.58 15.26 11.72
C ALA A 381 9.47 16.16 10.47
N ALA A 382 8.27 16.61 10.13
CA ALA A 382 8.02 17.41 8.93
C ALA A 382 8.19 18.92 9.12
N ALA A 383 8.00 19.42 10.35
CA ALA A 383 8.13 20.84 10.66
C ALA A 383 9.59 21.32 10.53
N ASP A 384 9.77 22.61 10.24
CA ASP A 384 11.09 23.25 10.24
C ASP A 384 11.70 23.19 11.64
N PRO A 385 13.02 22.90 11.80
CA PRO A 385 13.67 22.77 13.10
C PRO A 385 13.56 24.00 14.02
N SER A 386 13.28 25.18 13.46
CA SER A 386 13.03 26.42 14.21
C SER A 386 11.62 26.54 14.77
N THR A 387 10.69 25.69 14.34
CA THR A 387 9.28 25.70 14.77
C THR A 387 9.14 24.99 16.11
N GLU A 388 8.64 25.68 17.12
CA GLU A 388 8.30 25.05 18.40
C GLU A 388 6.99 24.25 18.28
N ILE A 389 7.04 22.97 18.63
CA ILE A 389 5.87 22.08 18.62
C ILE A 389 5.43 21.82 20.04
N VAL A 390 4.20 22.23 20.36
CA VAL A 390 3.59 21.98 21.66
C VAL A 390 2.53 20.91 21.48
N TYR A 391 2.65 19.81 22.23
CA TYR A 391 1.63 18.78 22.32
C TYR A 391 0.80 18.95 23.59
N SER A 392 -0.52 18.97 23.45
CA SER A 392 -1.46 18.87 24.58
C SER A 392 -2.65 18.00 24.22
N LYS A 393 -2.90 16.93 24.97
CA LYS A 393 -3.96 15.96 24.64
C LYS A 393 -5.35 16.59 24.63
N ASN A 394 -5.65 17.45 25.60
CA ASN A 394 -6.95 18.12 25.74
C ASN A 394 -6.79 19.53 26.35
N PRO A 395 -6.26 20.50 25.59
CA PRO A 395 -6.10 21.86 26.08
C PRO A 395 -7.46 22.55 26.29
N ASP A 396 -7.55 23.39 27.31
CA ASP A 396 -8.65 24.35 27.45
C ASP A 396 -8.42 25.60 26.59
N ALA A 397 -9.44 26.46 26.50
CA ALA A 397 -9.39 27.67 25.70
C ALA A 397 -8.33 28.67 26.21
N ASP A 398 -8.09 28.74 27.51
CA ASP A 398 -7.15 29.71 28.10
C ASP A 398 -5.69 29.32 27.80
N PHE A 399 -5.39 28.02 27.82
CA PHE A 399 -4.13 27.48 27.34
C PHE A 399 -3.90 27.86 25.86
N VAL A 400 -4.90 27.71 25.00
CA VAL A 400 -4.76 28.02 23.57
C VAL A 400 -4.49 29.51 23.35
N LYS A 401 -5.25 30.39 24.01
CA LYS A 401 -5.12 31.86 23.89
C LYS A 401 -3.79 32.39 24.44
N SER A 402 -3.31 31.84 25.56
CA SER A 402 -2.13 32.36 26.25
C SER A 402 -0.79 31.99 25.60
N ASN A 403 -0.79 31.04 24.66
CA ASN A 403 0.44 30.47 24.09
C ASN A 403 0.80 30.97 22.68
N ASN A 404 0.00 31.86 22.07
CA ASN A 404 0.26 32.50 20.77
C ASN A 404 0.65 31.52 19.64
N PHE A 405 -0.16 30.48 19.45
CA PHE A 405 0.04 29.50 18.36
C PHE A 405 -0.23 30.12 16.99
N SER A 406 0.63 29.81 16.00
CA SER A 406 0.44 30.22 14.60
C SER A 406 -0.73 29.49 13.94
N TYR A 407 -0.90 28.22 14.27
CA TYR A 407 -2.04 27.37 13.92
C TYR A 407 -2.04 26.13 14.83
N ALA A 408 -3.14 25.37 14.80
CA ALA A 408 -3.27 24.11 15.50
C ALA A 408 -3.68 22.96 14.58
N ILE A 409 -3.23 21.75 14.92
CA ILE A 409 -3.66 20.49 14.32
C ILE A 409 -4.31 19.64 15.43
N VAL A 410 -5.62 19.40 15.32
CA VAL A 410 -6.41 18.64 16.29
C VAL A 410 -6.69 17.26 15.72
N VAL A 411 -6.22 16.21 16.36
CA VAL A 411 -6.40 14.82 15.92
C VAL A 411 -7.31 14.09 16.91
N VAL A 412 -8.52 13.76 16.45
CA VAL A 412 -9.60 13.18 17.27
C VAL A 412 -10.37 12.13 16.46
N GLY A 413 -11.18 11.30 17.11
CA GLY A 413 -11.98 10.31 16.40
C GLY A 413 -12.44 9.15 17.28
N GLU A 414 -12.61 7.97 16.67
CA GLU A 414 -13.11 6.77 17.34
C GLU A 414 -11.95 5.94 17.92
N THR A 415 -12.12 5.41 19.13
CA THR A 415 -11.22 4.37 19.66
C THR A 415 -11.38 3.08 18.84
N PRO A 416 -10.39 2.17 18.85
CA PRO A 416 -10.50 0.88 18.17
C PRO A 416 -11.73 0.06 18.59
N TYR A 417 -12.32 -0.63 17.63
CA TYR A 417 -13.44 -1.56 17.80
C TYR A 417 -13.47 -2.59 16.66
N ALA A 418 -14.16 -3.70 16.87
CA ALA A 418 -14.52 -4.66 15.82
C ALA A 418 -15.90 -5.27 16.10
N GLU A 419 -16.61 -5.63 15.03
CA GLU A 419 -17.86 -6.40 15.09
C GLU A 419 -18.91 -5.74 15.98
N THR A 420 -19.69 -6.53 16.72
CA THR A 420 -20.75 -6.07 17.63
C THR A 420 -20.30 -4.99 18.63
N ALA A 421 -19.03 -5.00 19.08
CA ALA A 421 -18.52 -3.97 19.99
C ALA A 421 -18.38 -2.59 19.33
N GLY A 422 -18.30 -2.56 18.00
CA GLY A 422 -18.25 -1.34 17.20
C GLY A 422 -19.61 -0.86 16.70
N ASP A 423 -20.68 -1.64 16.85
CA ASP A 423 -22.01 -1.19 16.43
C ASP A 423 -22.41 0.06 17.23
N SER A 424 -22.79 1.12 16.52
CA SER A 424 -23.14 2.39 17.15
C SER A 424 -24.33 3.03 16.47
N LEU A 425 -25.36 3.31 17.26
CA LEU A 425 -26.57 3.98 16.77
C LEU A 425 -26.44 5.52 16.76
N ASN A 426 -25.43 6.09 17.42
CA ASN A 426 -25.26 7.53 17.54
C ASN A 426 -24.10 8.09 16.71
N LEU A 427 -23.11 7.27 16.36
CA LEU A 427 -21.93 7.63 15.55
C LEU A 427 -21.24 8.94 15.98
N THR A 428 -21.22 9.21 17.29
CA THR A 428 -20.59 10.40 17.87
C THR A 428 -19.15 10.13 18.29
N ILE A 429 -18.27 11.14 18.15
CA ILE A 429 -16.92 11.12 18.71
C ILE A 429 -17.00 11.22 20.25
N ALA A 430 -16.30 10.34 20.96
CA ALA A 430 -16.27 10.36 22.43
C ALA A 430 -15.50 11.56 22.99
N GLU A 431 -15.87 12.02 24.18
CA GLU A 431 -15.09 13.02 24.93
C GLU A 431 -13.85 12.39 25.59
N PRO A 432 -12.71 13.10 25.68
CA PRO A 432 -12.44 14.42 25.10
C PRO A 432 -12.20 14.34 23.59
N GLY A 433 -13.04 15.05 22.83
CA GLY A 433 -12.98 15.10 21.37
C GLY A 433 -13.71 16.34 20.87
N PRO A 434 -15.05 16.39 20.95
CA PRO A 434 -15.83 17.60 20.70
C PRO A 434 -15.35 18.81 21.49
N SER A 435 -15.16 18.68 22.81
CA SER A 435 -14.63 19.76 23.65
C SER A 435 -13.25 20.24 23.21
N THR A 436 -12.36 19.33 22.79
CA THR A 436 -11.04 19.69 22.27
C THR A 436 -11.14 20.47 20.95
N ILE A 437 -12.02 20.07 20.03
CA ILE A 437 -12.26 20.81 18.78
C ILE A 437 -12.70 22.24 19.13
N LEU A 438 -13.75 22.39 19.96
CA LEU A 438 -14.31 23.69 20.32
C LEU A 438 -13.29 24.60 21.01
N ASN A 439 -12.54 24.06 21.98
CA ASN A 439 -11.55 24.83 22.74
C ASN A 439 -10.38 25.30 21.87
N VAL A 440 -9.96 24.50 20.88
CA VAL A 440 -8.84 24.86 20.01
C VAL A 440 -9.30 25.73 18.84
N CYS A 441 -10.25 25.24 18.05
CA CYS A 441 -10.69 25.88 16.82
C CYS A 441 -11.42 27.21 17.05
N GLY A 442 -12.07 27.39 18.20
CA GLY A 442 -12.64 28.69 18.57
C GLY A 442 -11.61 29.77 18.90
N ASN A 443 -10.32 29.43 19.03
CA ASN A 443 -9.30 30.34 19.57
C ASN A 443 -8.03 30.44 18.72
N VAL A 444 -7.81 29.54 17.75
CA VAL A 444 -6.70 29.61 16.80
C VAL A 444 -7.11 28.90 15.51
N LYS A 445 -6.57 29.35 14.36
CA LYS A 445 -6.75 28.67 13.07
C LYS A 445 -6.41 27.19 13.21
N CYS A 446 -7.37 26.31 12.91
CA CYS A 446 -7.27 24.90 13.21
C CYS A 446 -7.50 24.01 11.99
N VAL A 447 -6.74 22.90 11.97
CA VAL A 447 -7.01 21.76 11.10
C VAL A 447 -7.46 20.61 11.97
N VAL A 448 -8.65 20.06 11.73
CA VAL A 448 -9.13 18.85 12.39
C VAL A 448 -8.87 17.65 11.49
N VAL A 449 -8.15 16.67 12.02
CA VAL A 449 -7.91 15.37 11.41
C VAL A 449 -8.75 14.33 12.16
N THR A 450 -9.76 13.77 11.48
CA THR A 450 -10.63 12.73 12.05
C THR A 450 -10.06 11.35 11.76
N VAL A 451 -9.75 10.61 12.84
CA VAL A 451 -9.28 9.22 12.81
C VAL A 451 -10.46 8.31 13.18
N SER A 452 -11.18 7.79 12.20
CA SER A 452 -12.41 7.02 12.43
C SER A 452 -12.56 5.87 11.44
N GLY A 453 -13.23 4.80 11.85
CA GLY A 453 -13.50 3.67 10.97
C GLY A 453 -14.59 3.95 9.93
N ARG A 454 -15.35 5.03 10.11
CA ARG A 454 -16.49 5.39 9.28
C ARG A 454 -16.80 6.89 9.41
N PRO A 455 -17.73 7.43 8.60
CA PRO A 455 -18.30 8.75 8.85
C PRO A 455 -18.92 8.84 10.24
N VAL A 456 -18.67 9.95 10.93
CA VAL A 456 -19.15 10.26 12.28
C VAL A 456 -19.85 11.62 12.30
N VAL A 457 -20.67 11.88 13.31
CA VAL A 457 -21.32 13.18 13.52
C VAL A 457 -20.25 14.27 13.69
N ILE A 458 -20.17 15.18 12.71
CA ILE A 458 -19.20 16.29 12.69
C ILE A 458 -19.85 17.65 12.42
N GLU A 459 -21.06 17.69 11.86
CA GLU A 459 -21.80 18.90 11.51
C GLU A 459 -21.86 19.95 12.65
N PRO A 460 -22.09 19.59 13.93
CA PRO A 460 -22.15 20.59 15.01
C PRO A 460 -20.85 21.37 15.24
N TYR A 461 -19.71 20.83 14.81
CA TYR A 461 -18.39 21.42 15.03
C TYR A 461 -17.81 22.04 13.76
N GLU A 462 -18.26 21.57 12.59
CA GLU A 462 -17.79 21.99 11.27
C GLU A 462 -17.68 23.52 11.09
N PRO A 463 -18.64 24.36 11.56
CA PRO A 463 -18.53 25.80 11.41
C PRO A 463 -17.31 26.44 12.07
N GLN A 464 -16.76 25.83 13.12
CA GLN A 464 -15.57 26.33 13.82
C GLN A 464 -14.27 25.80 13.22
N ILE A 465 -14.33 24.75 12.40
CA ILE A 465 -13.17 24.09 11.83
C ILE A 465 -12.74 24.84 10.57
N ASP A 466 -11.50 25.32 10.48
CA ASP A 466 -11.02 25.97 9.26
C ASP A 466 -10.72 24.94 8.16
N ALA A 467 -10.09 23.81 8.49
CA ALA A 467 -9.89 22.69 7.57
C ALA A 467 -10.18 21.34 8.22
N LEU A 468 -10.87 20.47 7.49
CA LEU A 468 -11.32 19.16 7.98
C LEU A 468 -10.77 18.07 7.06
N VAL A 469 -10.07 17.10 7.64
CA VAL A 469 -9.47 15.96 6.95
C VAL A 469 -10.00 14.67 7.54
N ALA A 470 -10.58 13.80 6.71
CA ALA A 470 -10.86 12.42 7.09
C ALA A 470 -9.63 11.56 6.84
N ALA A 471 -9.02 11.06 7.92
CA ALA A 471 -7.85 10.19 7.86
C ALA A 471 -8.18 8.69 7.92
N TRP A 472 -9.45 8.37 8.19
CA TRP A 472 -9.90 7.00 8.41
C TRP A 472 -9.11 6.34 9.54
N LEU A 473 -8.67 5.10 9.35
CA LEU A 473 -7.69 4.42 10.21
C LEU A 473 -6.40 4.25 9.39
N PRO A 474 -5.45 5.20 9.46
CA PRO A 474 -4.32 5.27 8.52
C PRO A 474 -3.22 4.20 8.74
N GLY A 475 -3.24 3.43 9.83
CA GLY A 475 -2.22 2.41 10.08
C GLY A 475 -0.94 3.00 10.71
N THR A 476 0.23 2.39 10.48
CA THR A 476 1.45 2.72 11.25
C THR A 476 2.20 3.97 10.79
N GLU A 477 1.97 4.47 9.58
CA GLU A 477 2.83 5.47 8.95
C GLU A 477 2.24 6.88 9.00
N GLY A 478 2.15 7.44 10.21
CA GLY A 478 1.59 8.77 10.47
C GLY A 478 2.28 9.93 9.73
N GLN A 479 3.47 9.71 9.16
CA GLN A 479 4.14 10.67 8.28
C GLN A 479 3.32 10.95 7.01
N GLY A 480 2.55 9.98 6.51
CA GLY A 480 1.70 10.20 5.33
C GLY A 480 0.60 11.24 5.59
N VAL A 481 0.21 11.44 6.85
CA VAL A 481 -0.67 12.55 7.25
C VAL A 481 0.06 13.89 7.14
N ALA A 482 1.28 13.97 7.68
CA ALA A 482 2.10 15.18 7.63
C ALA A 482 2.43 15.59 6.17
N ASP A 483 2.71 14.63 5.29
CA ASP A 483 3.06 14.84 3.88
C ASP A 483 2.08 15.76 3.14
N VAL A 484 0.77 15.56 3.35
CA VAL A 484 -0.27 16.35 2.68
C VAL A 484 -0.67 17.58 3.48
N LEU A 485 -0.59 17.54 4.81
CA LEU A 485 -0.83 18.71 5.64
C LEU A 485 0.17 19.83 5.36
N PHE A 486 1.45 19.48 5.13
CA PHE A 486 2.51 20.44 4.82
C PHE A 486 2.78 20.64 3.32
N GLY A 487 2.05 19.93 2.46
CA GLY A 487 2.10 20.13 1.01
C GLY A 487 3.34 19.59 0.32
N ASP A 488 4.00 18.58 0.90
CA ASP A 488 4.97 17.75 0.17
C ASP A 488 4.24 16.97 -0.94
N TYR A 489 3.00 16.57 -0.67
CA TYR A 489 2.08 15.99 -1.63
C TYR A 489 0.73 16.71 -1.62
N GLY A 490 -0.02 16.59 -2.71
CA GLY A 490 -1.39 17.09 -2.79
C GLY A 490 -2.40 16.08 -2.23
N PHE A 491 -3.52 16.56 -1.68
CA PHE A 491 -4.67 15.70 -1.37
C PHE A 491 -5.28 15.17 -2.66
N THR A 492 -5.55 13.86 -2.71
CA THR A 492 -6.18 13.17 -3.84
C THR A 492 -7.36 12.29 -3.46
N GLY A 493 -7.49 11.93 -2.19
CA GLY A 493 -8.51 10.98 -1.73
C GLY A 493 -9.93 11.48 -1.97
N LYS A 494 -10.83 10.55 -2.25
CA LYS A 494 -12.26 10.78 -2.48
C LYS A 494 -13.09 9.94 -1.53
N LEU A 495 -14.13 10.51 -0.93
CA LEU A 495 -15.02 9.83 -0.02
C LEU A 495 -15.53 8.51 -0.65
N PRO A 496 -15.18 7.34 -0.10
CA PRO A 496 -15.73 6.06 -0.53
C PRO A 496 -17.10 5.79 0.08
N ARG A 497 -17.57 6.69 0.93
CA ARG A 497 -18.84 6.63 1.66
C ARG A 497 -19.46 8.01 1.76
N THR A 498 -20.76 8.04 1.77
CA THR A 498 -21.56 9.22 2.07
C THR A 498 -21.35 9.65 3.53
N TRP A 499 -21.07 10.93 3.75
CA TRP A 499 -21.01 11.51 5.10
C TRP A 499 -22.36 12.14 5.44
N PHE A 500 -23.06 11.57 6.41
CA PHE A 500 -24.39 12.03 6.85
C PHE A 500 -24.29 13.31 7.70
N LYS A 501 -25.39 14.09 7.75
CA LYS A 501 -25.56 15.23 8.66
C LYS A 501 -25.94 14.75 10.05
N THR A 502 -27.01 13.95 10.11
CA THR A 502 -27.52 13.34 11.35
C THR A 502 -27.74 11.85 11.18
N VAL A 503 -27.66 11.08 12.27
CA VAL A 503 -27.86 9.63 12.24
C VAL A 503 -29.28 9.20 11.85
N ASP A 504 -30.25 10.10 11.99
CA ASP A 504 -31.65 9.86 11.61
C ASP A 504 -31.82 9.71 10.09
N GLN A 505 -30.87 10.19 9.29
CA GLN A 505 -30.85 10.00 7.85
C GLN A 505 -30.54 8.54 7.46
N LEU A 506 -29.99 7.73 8.36
CA LEU A 506 -29.44 6.42 8.02
C LEU A 506 -30.49 5.31 7.98
N PRO A 507 -30.41 4.38 7.00
CA PRO A 507 -29.39 4.30 5.96
C PRO A 507 -29.64 5.30 4.82
N MET A 508 -28.56 5.92 4.34
CA MET A 508 -28.55 6.83 3.19
C MET A 508 -27.25 6.63 2.43
N ASN A 509 -27.36 6.24 1.16
CA ASN A 509 -26.22 5.97 0.30
C ASN A 509 -26.42 6.66 -1.06
N VAL A 510 -25.33 6.80 -1.81
CA VAL A 510 -25.38 7.35 -3.17
C VAL A 510 -26.41 6.61 -4.04
N GLY A 511 -27.28 7.37 -4.71
CA GLY A 511 -28.35 6.88 -5.56
C GLY A 511 -29.72 6.72 -4.88
N ASP A 512 -29.81 6.85 -3.57
CA ASP A 512 -31.11 6.84 -2.86
C ASP A 512 -31.93 8.11 -3.20
N SER A 513 -33.26 8.01 -3.20
CA SER A 513 -34.14 9.14 -3.56
C SER A 513 -34.13 10.28 -2.53
N HIS A 514 -33.81 9.98 -1.27
CA HIS A 514 -33.75 10.94 -0.15
C HIS A 514 -32.31 11.38 0.18
N TYR A 515 -31.43 11.38 -0.82
CA TYR A 515 -30.00 11.64 -0.65
C TYR A 515 -29.70 13.12 -0.34
N ASP A 516 -29.47 13.43 0.94
CA ASP A 516 -29.12 14.76 1.45
C ASP A 516 -27.91 14.71 2.43
N PRO A 517 -26.70 14.43 1.92
CA PRO A 517 -25.51 14.27 2.77
C PRO A 517 -24.89 15.60 3.22
N LEU A 518 -24.07 15.54 4.28
CA LEU A 518 -23.16 16.63 4.64
C LEU A 518 -22.03 16.73 3.61
N PHE A 519 -21.38 15.60 3.32
CA PHE A 519 -20.43 15.46 2.23
C PHE A 519 -20.83 14.27 1.37
N PRO A 520 -21.12 14.45 0.08
CA PRO A 520 -21.56 13.36 -0.77
C PRO A 520 -20.44 12.34 -1.00
N TYR A 521 -20.82 11.09 -1.30
CA TYR A 521 -19.93 10.12 -1.93
C TYR A 521 -19.13 10.77 -3.08
N ASP A 522 -17.87 10.35 -3.23
CA ASP A 522 -16.91 10.87 -4.21
C ASP A 522 -16.46 12.32 -3.98
N PHE A 523 -16.90 12.97 -2.90
CA PHE A 523 -16.39 14.28 -2.51
C PHE A 523 -14.94 14.20 -1.98
N GLY A 524 -14.18 15.26 -2.21
CA GLY A 524 -12.82 15.40 -1.70
C GLY A 524 -12.10 16.53 -2.42
N LEU A 525 -11.71 17.56 -1.69
CA LEU A 525 -10.93 18.68 -2.21
C LEU A 525 -9.50 18.22 -2.52
N THR A 526 -8.87 18.88 -3.47
CA THR A 526 -7.48 18.59 -3.87
C THR A 526 -6.58 19.77 -3.57
N THR A 527 -5.33 19.51 -3.21
CA THR A 527 -4.27 20.54 -3.12
C THR A 527 -3.16 20.23 -4.12
N LYS A 528 -2.33 21.23 -4.43
CA LYS A 528 -1.11 21.03 -5.23
C LYS A 528 0.11 21.01 -4.29
N PRO A 529 1.14 20.20 -4.58
CA PRO A 529 2.39 20.25 -3.82
C PRO A 529 3.02 21.65 -3.90
N VAL A 530 3.63 22.12 -2.81
CA VAL A 530 4.23 23.47 -2.70
C VAL A 530 5.46 23.63 -3.61
N ASN A 531 6.18 22.53 -3.89
CA ASN A 531 7.40 22.52 -4.71
C ASN A 531 7.21 21.93 -6.13
N ALA A 532 5.97 21.85 -6.63
CA ALA A 532 5.62 21.14 -7.87
C ALA A 532 6.30 21.64 -9.18
N SER A 533 7.09 22.72 -9.16
CA SER A 533 7.72 23.26 -10.39
C SER A 533 8.97 22.49 -10.83
N PHE A 534 9.62 21.73 -9.93
CA PHE A 534 10.88 21.03 -10.24
C PHE A 534 10.69 19.54 -10.57
N ASP A 535 9.86 18.82 -9.80
CA ASP A 535 9.57 17.38 -10.06
C ASP A 535 8.93 17.17 -11.43
N LYS A 536 8.14 18.15 -11.89
CA LYS A 536 7.44 18.06 -13.16
C LYS A 536 8.39 17.99 -14.36
N PHE A 537 9.59 18.59 -14.32
CA PHE A 537 10.49 18.58 -15.48
C PHE A 537 11.22 17.23 -15.65
N PHE A 538 11.71 16.64 -14.55
CA PHE A 538 12.34 15.32 -14.58
C PHE A 538 11.31 14.20 -14.70
N SER A 539 10.15 14.29 -14.01
CA SER A 539 9.01 13.37 -14.21
C SER A 539 8.53 13.40 -15.65
N ILE A 540 8.33 14.57 -16.26
CA ILE A 540 7.95 14.64 -17.68
C ILE A 540 8.99 13.97 -18.58
N ILE A 541 10.29 14.16 -18.38
CA ILE A 541 11.31 13.52 -19.24
C ILE A 541 11.36 12.01 -19.03
N VAL A 542 11.27 11.53 -17.78
CA VAL A 542 11.24 10.11 -17.45
C VAL A 542 9.95 9.48 -18.01
N ASP A 543 8.79 10.10 -17.78
CA ASP A 543 7.49 9.66 -18.27
C ASP A 543 7.42 9.68 -19.80
N TYR A 544 8.03 10.66 -20.50
CA TYR A 544 8.04 10.73 -21.97
C TYR A 544 9.01 9.72 -22.62
N ILE A 545 10.10 9.37 -21.93
CA ILE A 545 11.07 8.36 -22.40
C ILE A 545 10.56 6.93 -22.12
N LEU A 546 9.72 6.73 -21.10
CA LEU A 546 9.17 5.43 -20.70
C LEU A 546 7.91 4.98 -21.48
N ILE A 547 7.48 5.69 -22.54
CA ILE A 547 6.27 5.36 -23.34
C ILE A 547 6.50 4.18 -24.32
N ASP A 548 7.68 3.55 -24.36
CA ASP A 548 7.94 2.38 -25.22
C ASP A 548 7.94 1.05 -24.40
N PRO A 549 6.89 0.21 -24.54
CA PRO A 549 6.76 -1.08 -23.85
C PRO A 549 7.89 -2.08 -24.10
N SER A 550 8.74 -1.86 -25.12
CA SER A 550 9.87 -2.75 -25.43
C SER A 550 11.09 -2.56 -24.51
N LEU A 551 11.11 -1.53 -23.66
CA LEU A 551 12.22 -1.21 -22.74
C LEU A 551 12.09 -1.86 -21.34
N TYR A 552 10.98 -2.56 -21.05
CA TYR A 552 10.59 -2.96 -19.69
C TYR A 552 11.27 -4.21 -19.12
N THR A 553 12.12 -4.92 -19.87
CA THR A 553 12.64 -6.22 -19.40
C THR A 553 13.94 -6.18 -18.60
N HIS A 554 14.66 -5.05 -18.52
CA HIS A 554 16.02 -5.06 -17.95
C HIS A 554 16.45 -3.82 -17.14
N ILE A 555 15.52 -3.00 -16.62
CA ILE A 555 15.90 -1.89 -15.73
C ILE A 555 15.77 -2.36 -14.27
N THR A 556 16.84 -2.91 -13.72
CA THR A 556 16.99 -3.15 -12.27
C THR A 556 17.88 -2.05 -11.68
N PRO A 557 17.45 -1.30 -10.66
CA PRO A 557 18.34 -0.38 -9.97
C PRO A 557 19.37 -1.19 -9.16
N SER A 558 20.59 -1.29 -9.66
CA SER A 558 21.72 -1.74 -8.85
C SER A 558 22.81 -0.67 -8.90
N MET A 559 22.99 0.08 -7.82
CA MET A 559 24.12 1.00 -7.68
C MET A 559 24.84 0.73 -6.38
N ARG A 560 26.12 0.33 -6.48
CA ARG A 560 27.08 0.30 -5.38
C ARG A 560 27.96 1.55 -5.47
N THR A 561 28.08 2.27 -4.36
CA THR A 561 29.07 3.34 -4.19
C THR A 561 30.41 2.74 -3.77
N GLU A 562 31.46 2.97 -4.56
CA GLU A 562 32.84 2.82 -4.08
C GLU A 562 33.40 4.22 -3.81
N LYS A 563 33.80 4.48 -2.56
CA LYS A 563 34.62 5.65 -2.21
C LYS A 563 36.00 5.48 -2.85
N LEU A 564 36.37 6.36 -3.76
CA LEU A 564 37.76 6.51 -4.18
C LEU A 564 38.41 7.53 -3.23
N ASP A 565 39.19 7.02 -2.27
CA ASP A 565 40.11 7.83 -1.48
C ASP A 565 41.29 8.30 -2.33
N GLY A 566 41.64 9.59 -2.22
CA GLY A 566 42.88 10.13 -2.77
C GLY A 566 42.75 11.56 -3.28
N GLY A 567 43.09 12.53 -2.44
CA GLY A 567 43.18 13.93 -2.85
C GLY A 567 44.34 14.19 -3.81
N MET A 568 44.11 15.06 -4.80
CA MET A 568 45.10 16.00 -5.36
C MET A 568 44.37 17.09 -6.14
N VAL A 569 44.66 18.35 -5.84
CA VAL A 569 44.25 19.51 -6.65
C VAL A 569 45.21 19.58 -7.85
N LEU A 570 44.71 19.35 -9.06
CA LEU A 570 45.48 19.57 -10.30
C LEU A 570 45.15 20.97 -10.85
N LYS A 571 46.18 21.84 -10.86
CA LYS A 571 46.16 23.12 -11.59
C LYS A 571 45.94 22.86 -13.08
N HIS A 572 45.14 23.71 -13.72
CA HIS A 572 44.91 23.77 -15.17
C HIS A 572 46.22 23.61 -15.96
N GLN A 573 46.41 22.44 -16.58
CA GLN A 573 47.25 22.31 -17.75
C GLN A 573 46.35 22.35 -18.98
N ARG A 574 46.77 23.09 -20.01
CA ARG A 574 46.08 23.09 -21.32
C ARG A 574 46.05 21.65 -21.84
N GLU A 575 44.86 21.12 -22.03
CA GLU A 575 44.65 19.79 -22.61
C GLU A 575 45.14 19.76 -24.05
N ARG A 576 46.13 18.91 -24.33
CA ARG A 576 46.54 18.58 -25.69
C ARG A 576 45.66 17.43 -26.18
N ILE A 577 44.94 17.64 -27.27
CA ILE A 577 44.15 16.61 -27.93
C ILE A 577 45.10 15.76 -28.78
N TYR A 578 45.11 14.44 -28.54
CA TYR A 578 45.88 13.48 -29.33
C TYR A 578 44.97 12.79 -30.35
N SER A 579 45.44 12.62 -31.59
CA SER A 579 44.72 11.84 -32.59
C SER A 579 44.80 10.34 -32.28
N GLU A 580 43.81 9.57 -32.74
CA GLU A 580 43.81 8.10 -32.62
C GLU A 580 45.10 7.48 -33.18
N SER A 581 45.61 8.03 -34.28
CA SER A 581 46.85 7.59 -34.91
C SER A 581 48.10 7.85 -34.06
N GLU A 582 48.14 8.96 -33.33
CA GLU A 582 49.24 9.29 -32.41
C GLU A 582 49.20 8.39 -31.18
N VAL A 583 48.01 8.16 -30.63
CA VAL A 583 47.81 7.27 -29.48
C VAL A 583 48.15 5.83 -29.85
N ALA A 584 47.73 5.36 -31.02
CA ALA A 584 48.04 4.02 -31.50
C ALA A 584 49.54 3.85 -31.76
N LYS A 585 50.24 4.83 -32.33
CA LYS A 585 51.70 4.79 -32.47
C LYS A 585 52.40 4.80 -31.10
N ALA A 586 51.92 5.61 -30.17
CA ALA A 586 52.51 5.72 -28.84
C ALA A 586 52.43 4.41 -28.05
N THR A 587 51.38 3.60 -28.26
CA THR A 587 51.15 2.31 -27.59
C THR A 587 51.55 1.09 -28.43
N ASN A 588 52.30 1.28 -29.51
CA ASN A 588 52.64 0.22 -30.47
C ASN A 588 51.41 -0.59 -30.94
N ASN A 589 50.33 0.09 -31.33
CA ASN A 589 49.02 -0.46 -31.65
C ASN A 589 48.37 -1.25 -30.52
N TYR A 590 48.54 -0.79 -29.26
CA TYR A 590 48.03 -1.46 -28.06
C TYR A 590 48.61 -2.87 -27.88
N ASP A 591 49.94 -2.96 -27.97
CA ASP A 591 50.70 -4.18 -27.76
C ASP A 591 50.49 -4.72 -26.33
N ASP A 592 50.17 -6.01 -26.19
CA ASP A 592 49.95 -6.64 -24.89
C ASP A 592 51.21 -6.63 -24.01
N HIS A 593 52.42 -6.54 -24.58
CA HIS A 593 53.66 -6.34 -23.82
C HIS A 593 53.75 -4.96 -23.16
N GLN A 594 52.94 -4.00 -23.62
CA GLN A 594 52.82 -2.67 -23.02
C GLN A 594 51.61 -2.54 -22.09
N LYS A 595 50.87 -3.62 -21.85
CA LYS A 595 49.70 -3.60 -20.97
C LYS A 595 50.11 -3.40 -19.52
N LEU A 596 49.61 -2.34 -18.91
CA LEU A 596 49.85 -1.98 -17.50
C LEU A 596 48.82 -2.62 -16.56
N GLY A 597 47.61 -2.91 -17.05
CA GLY A 597 46.56 -3.52 -16.26
C GLY A 597 45.23 -3.63 -17.02
N GLN A 598 44.26 -4.31 -16.40
CA GLN A 598 42.90 -4.46 -16.94
C GLN A 598 41.88 -4.35 -15.80
N GLY A 599 40.84 -3.56 -16.00
CA GLY A 599 39.68 -3.46 -15.11
C GLY A 599 38.37 -3.62 -15.87
N GLY A 600 37.23 -3.45 -15.18
CA GLY A 600 35.88 -3.63 -15.76
C GLY A 600 35.55 -2.72 -16.97
N PHE A 601 36.36 -1.70 -17.23
CA PHE A 601 36.14 -0.71 -18.30
C PHE A 601 37.22 -0.74 -19.40
N GLY A 602 37.99 -1.83 -19.50
CA GLY A 602 38.99 -2.04 -20.56
C GLY A 602 40.43 -2.20 -20.08
N CYS A 603 41.35 -2.29 -21.05
CA CYS A 603 42.79 -2.47 -20.82
C CYS A 603 43.51 -1.11 -20.81
N VAL A 604 44.50 -0.96 -19.92
CA VAL A 604 45.38 0.20 -19.87
C VAL A 604 46.75 -0.21 -20.42
N TYR A 605 47.29 0.57 -21.35
CA TYR A 605 48.56 0.36 -22.01
C TYR A 605 49.52 1.51 -21.70
N LYS A 606 50.81 1.21 -21.65
CA LYS A 606 51.88 2.19 -21.58
C LYS A 606 52.09 2.77 -22.97
N GLY A 607 51.98 4.09 -23.11
CA GLY A 607 52.32 4.81 -24.34
C GLY A 607 53.58 5.64 -24.17
N VAL A 608 54.36 5.82 -25.23
CA VAL A 608 55.50 6.75 -25.28
C VAL A 608 55.38 7.63 -26.52
N LEU A 609 55.30 8.95 -26.31
CA LEU A 609 55.26 9.93 -27.41
C LEU A 609 56.66 10.12 -28.04
N PRO A 610 56.76 10.73 -29.24
CA PRO A 610 58.04 11.02 -29.89
C PRO A 610 58.99 11.92 -29.08
N ASP A 611 58.45 12.72 -28.16
CA ASP A 611 59.22 13.56 -27.23
C ASP A 611 59.63 12.83 -25.94
N TYR A 612 59.49 11.50 -25.90
CA TYR A 612 59.77 10.61 -24.77
C TYR A 612 58.83 10.76 -23.57
N THR A 613 57.74 11.52 -23.69
CA THR A 613 56.70 11.58 -22.64
C THR A 613 56.03 10.22 -22.50
N GLN A 614 55.98 9.69 -21.28
CA GLN A 614 55.28 8.45 -20.96
C GLN A 614 53.82 8.75 -20.58
N LEU A 615 52.89 7.96 -21.10
CA LEU A 615 51.46 8.09 -20.90
C LEU A 615 50.86 6.74 -20.50
N ALA A 616 49.75 6.76 -19.75
CA ALA A 616 48.87 5.61 -19.59
C ALA A 616 47.64 5.80 -20.50
N VAL A 617 47.44 4.88 -21.44
CA VAL A 617 46.40 4.94 -22.46
C VAL A 617 45.37 3.85 -22.20
N LYS A 618 44.13 4.24 -21.86
CA LYS A 618 43.03 3.29 -21.64
C LYS A 618 42.29 3.02 -22.94
N LYS A 619 42.27 1.77 -23.38
CA LYS A 619 41.45 1.30 -24.51
C LYS A 619 40.13 0.77 -23.96
N PHE A 620 39.06 1.52 -24.15
CA PHE A 620 37.71 1.09 -23.81
C PHE A 620 37.27 -0.05 -24.74
N LYS A 621 36.64 -1.09 -24.19
CA LYS A 621 35.82 -2.01 -24.99
C LYS A 621 34.53 -1.25 -25.31
N GLY A 622 34.41 -0.78 -26.55
CA GLY A 622 33.35 0.16 -26.92
C GLY A 622 31.95 -0.45 -26.86
N VAL A 623 31.02 0.24 -26.19
CA VAL A 623 29.57 0.12 -26.44
C VAL A 623 29.27 0.88 -27.72
N VAL A 624 28.71 0.19 -28.71
CA VAL A 624 28.36 0.81 -29.99
C VAL A 624 26.98 1.46 -29.87
N LEU A 625 26.93 2.80 -29.71
CA LEU A 625 25.71 3.62 -29.62
C LEU A 625 24.98 3.81 -30.98
N ARG A 626 24.74 2.71 -31.72
CA ARG A 626 24.17 2.77 -33.08
C ARG A 626 22.65 2.95 -33.11
N THR A 627 21.91 2.47 -32.11
CA THR A 627 20.44 2.48 -32.14
C THR A 627 19.86 3.63 -31.33
N ARG A 628 18.72 4.17 -31.78
CA ARG A 628 17.93 5.19 -31.07
C ARG A 628 17.54 4.72 -29.66
N THR A 629 17.19 3.44 -29.53
CA THR A 629 16.82 2.79 -28.27
C THR A 629 17.94 2.86 -27.22
N ASN A 630 19.18 2.57 -27.62
CA ASN A 630 20.32 2.62 -26.69
C ASN A 630 20.63 4.04 -26.23
N ARG A 631 20.40 5.04 -27.08
CA ARG A 631 20.57 6.46 -26.73
C ARG A 631 19.49 6.97 -25.78
N LEU A 632 18.25 6.50 -25.96
CA LEU A 632 17.14 6.78 -25.04
C LEU A 632 17.36 6.15 -23.66
N ARG A 633 17.82 4.89 -23.61
CA ARG A 633 18.18 4.23 -22.35
C ARG A 633 19.28 4.98 -21.61
N LEU A 634 20.31 5.42 -22.34
CA LEU A 634 21.39 6.21 -21.77
C LEU A 634 20.91 7.57 -21.21
N ALA A 635 19.98 8.22 -21.90
CA ALA A 635 19.38 9.47 -21.43
C ALA A 635 18.57 9.27 -20.14
N ALA A 636 17.77 8.20 -20.06
CA ALA A 636 17.00 7.85 -18.87
C ALA A 636 17.90 7.57 -17.66
N GLU A 637 18.91 6.73 -17.83
CA GLU A 637 19.88 6.38 -16.79
C GLU A 637 20.68 7.60 -16.31
N THR A 638 21.02 8.52 -17.22
CA THR A 638 21.67 9.79 -16.85
C THR A 638 20.74 10.68 -16.03
N ALA A 639 19.46 10.76 -16.39
CA ALA A 639 18.47 11.54 -15.63
C ALA A 639 18.28 10.98 -14.21
N LEU A 640 18.20 9.65 -14.08
CA LEU A 640 18.10 8.97 -12.78
C LEU A 640 19.34 9.19 -11.91
N ALA A 641 20.53 9.14 -12.50
CA ALA A 641 21.77 9.40 -11.76
C ALA A 641 21.86 10.86 -11.27
N LEU A 642 21.40 11.84 -12.07
CA LEU A 642 21.32 13.24 -11.65
C LEU A 642 20.27 13.46 -10.56
N ASP A 643 19.12 12.78 -10.65
CA ASP A 643 18.09 12.86 -9.61
C ASP A 643 18.63 12.32 -8.27
N TYR A 644 19.26 11.15 -8.28
CA TYR A 644 19.88 10.57 -7.09
C TYR A 644 20.87 11.53 -6.40
N LEU A 645 21.76 12.18 -7.17
CA LEU A 645 22.71 13.15 -6.62
C LEU A 645 22.01 14.32 -5.91
N ARG A 646 20.78 14.67 -6.31
CA ARG A 646 20.02 15.80 -5.78
C ARG A 646 19.06 15.41 -4.66
N SER A 647 18.40 14.27 -4.77
CA SER A 647 17.30 13.86 -3.89
C SER A 647 17.74 12.89 -2.79
N LEU A 648 18.78 12.08 -3.04
CA LEU A 648 19.16 10.95 -2.19
C LEU A 648 20.61 11.02 -1.69
N ALA A 649 21.50 11.74 -2.36
CA ALA A 649 22.85 11.96 -1.84
C ALA A 649 22.83 12.88 -0.61
N ASN A 650 23.68 12.59 0.38
CA ASN A 650 23.81 13.38 1.60
C ASN A 650 25.29 13.79 1.83
N PRO A 651 25.64 15.08 1.73
CA PRO A 651 24.75 16.20 1.38
C PRO A 651 24.32 16.14 -0.09
N PRO A 652 23.16 16.71 -0.45
CA PRO A 652 22.75 16.82 -1.85
C PRO A 652 23.79 17.56 -2.72
N ILE A 653 24.00 17.05 -3.93
CA ILE A 653 25.03 17.49 -4.87
C ILE A 653 24.37 17.98 -6.17
N VAL A 654 24.80 19.15 -6.64
CA VAL A 654 24.50 19.66 -8.00
C VAL A 654 25.75 19.48 -8.84
N HIS A 655 25.64 18.85 -10.01
CA HIS A 655 26.82 18.53 -10.82
C HIS A 655 27.45 19.76 -11.50
N GLY A 656 26.62 20.73 -11.91
CA GLY A 656 27.04 22.02 -12.48
C GLY A 656 27.50 21.99 -13.94
N ASP A 657 28.07 20.88 -14.41
CA ASP A 657 28.66 20.76 -15.75
C ASP A 657 28.46 19.38 -16.39
N VAL A 658 27.20 19.00 -16.64
CA VAL A 658 26.88 17.69 -17.25
C VAL A 658 27.20 17.71 -18.75
N LYS A 659 28.18 16.90 -19.17
CA LYS A 659 28.62 16.75 -20.57
C LYS A 659 28.63 15.27 -20.97
N THR A 660 28.53 14.98 -22.26
CA THR A 660 28.62 13.59 -22.78
C THR A 660 29.92 12.88 -22.39
N VAL A 661 31.01 13.61 -22.17
CA VAL A 661 32.30 13.06 -21.70
C VAL A 661 32.30 12.68 -20.20
N ASN A 662 31.33 13.18 -19.44
CA ASN A 662 31.18 12.96 -17.99
C ASN A 662 30.22 11.80 -17.68
N ILE A 663 29.58 11.24 -18.72
CA ILE A 663 28.62 10.15 -18.63
C ILE A 663 29.34 8.86 -19.01
N LEU A 664 29.52 7.98 -18.03
CA LEU A 664 30.23 6.73 -18.17
C LEU A 664 29.26 5.56 -18.07
N PRO A 665 28.69 5.09 -19.21
CA PRO A 665 27.91 3.87 -19.21
C PRO A 665 28.79 2.64 -19.10
N ASP A 666 28.30 1.62 -18.41
CA ASP A 666 28.86 0.27 -18.48
C ASP A 666 28.20 -0.58 -19.57
N GLU A 667 28.53 -1.88 -19.60
CA GLU A 667 28.03 -2.84 -20.59
C GLU A 667 26.50 -3.03 -20.52
N ASP A 668 25.86 -2.70 -19.39
CA ASP A 668 24.42 -2.81 -19.13
C ASP A 668 23.67 -1.47 -19.28
N PHE A 669 24.35 -0.43 -19.78
CA PHE A 669 23.87 0.95 -19.88
C PHE A 669 23.62 1.66 -18.55
N THR A 670 24.07 1.10 -17.43
CA THR A 670 24.00 1.80 -16.15
C THR A 670 24.97 2.97 -16.18
N VAL A 671 24.45 4.18 -15.91
CA VAL A 671 25.22 5.42 -16.02
C VAL A 671 25.92 5.73 -14.70
N LYS A 672 27.22 6.02 -14.79
CA LYS A 672 27.97 6.69 -13.73
C LYS A 672 28.33 8.09 -14.20
N ILE A 673 28.10 9.08 -13.33
CA ILE A 673 28.47 10.47 -13.61
C ILE A 673 29.83 10.74 -12.95
N ALA A 674 30.75 11.30 -13.73
CA ALA A 674 32.12 11.60 -13.33
C ALA A 674 32.46 13.08 -13.57
N ASP A 675 33.65 13.50 -13.10
CA ASP A 675 34.14 14.88 -13.18
C ASP A 675 33.29 15.91 -12.43
N PHE A 676 33.43 15.89 -11.10
CA PHE A 676 32.76 16.81 -10.19
C PHE A 676 33.48 18.16 -10.04
N GLY A 677 34.35 18.54 -11.00
CA GLY A 677 35.19 19.75 -10.90
C GLY A 677 34.43 21.07 -10.80
N ALA A 678 33.16 21.09 -11.24
CA ALA A 678 32.23 22.22 -11.10
C ALA A 678 31.04 21.93 -10.17
N SER A 679 31.07 20.79 -9.47
CA SER A 679 29.98 20.35 -8.60
C SER A 679 30.01 21.09 -7.28
N GLU A 680 28.84 21.45 -6.78
CA GLU A 680 28.69 22.12 -5.49
C GLU A 680 27.70 21.37 -4.60
N LEU A 681 27.94 21.46 -3.28
CA LEU A 681 26.98 21.02 -2.28
C LEU A 681 25.85 22.03 -2.19
N ILE A 682 24.60 21.56 -2.18
CA ILE A 682 23.42 22.45 -2.10
C ILE A 682 23.44 23.32 -0.83
N SER A 683 24.18 22.91 0.21
CA SER A 683 24.38 23.68 1.44
C SER A 683 25.26 24.94 1.30
N SER A 684 25.93 25.18 0.16
CA SER A 684 26.96 26.22 0.01
C SER A 684 26.59 27.46 -0.81
N GLY A 685 25.42 27.49 -1.46
CA GLY A 685 24.75 28.69 -1.97
C GLY A 685 25.47 29.52 -3.07
N ASN A 686 25.05 29.35 -4.32
CA ASN A 686 24.76 30.41 -5.32
C ASN A 686 24.51 29.89 -6.75
N LEU A 687 24.54 28.57 -6.99
CA LEU A 687 24.12 28.01 -8.28
C LEU A 687 22.64 27.59 -8.27
N THR A 688 21.89 28.08 -9.27
CA THR A 688 20.49 27.68 -9.46
C THR A 688 20.44 26.31 -10.14
N VAL A 689 19.56 25.43 -9.65
CA VAL A 689 19.21 24.09 -10.19
C VAL A 689 18.99 24.05 -11.73
N LYS A 690 18.78 25.23 -12.35
CA LYS A 690 18.77 25.46 -13.80
C LYS A 690 20.06 25.01 -14.53
N SER A 691 21.22 24.93 -13.87
CA SER A 691 22.49 24.57 -14.51
C SER A 691 22.51 23.12 -15.03
N ASP A 692 22.18 22.12 -14.20
CA ASP A 692 22.12 20.73 -14.72
C ASP A 692 20.93 20.54 -15.64
N VAL A 693 19.82 21.26 -15.44
CA VAL A 693 18.66 21.17 -16.34
C VAL A 693 19.03 21.66 -17.74
N PHE A 694 19.74 22.78 -17.83
CA PHE A 694 20.21 23.31 -19.10
C PHE A 694 21.28 22.41 -19.73
N SER A 695 22.27 21.98 -18.94
CA SER A 695 23.37 21.14 -19.41
C SER A 695 22.89 19.76 -19.84
N PHE A 696 21.99 19.13 -19.06
CA PHE A 696 21.35 17.88 -19.43
C PHE A 696 20.42 18.05 -20.63
N GLY A 697 19.71 19.17 -20.78
CA GLY A 697 18.92 19.45 -21.98
C GLY A 697 19.76 19.46 -23.26
N VAL A 698 20.98 20.01 -23.21
CA VAL A 698 21.94 19.97 -24.32
C VAL A 698 22.40 18.54 -24.58
N VAL A 699 22.79 17.80 -23.53
CA VAL A 699 23.21 16.39 -23.64
C VAL A 699 22.09 15.49 -24.16
N LEU A 700 20.86 15.69 -23.72
CA LEU A 700 19.68 14.95 -24.18
C LEU A 700 19.49 15.15 -25.68
N MET A 701 19.60 16.38 -26.17
CA MET A 701 19.54 16.66 -27.61
C MET A 701 20.73 16.06 -28.37
N GLU A 702 21.94 16.04 -27.79
CA GLU A 702 23.07 15.32 -28.39
C GLU A 702 22.80 13.82 -28.49
N LEU A 703 22.25 13.21 -27.44
CA LEU A 703 21.91 11.78 -27.41
C LEU A 703 20.79 11.44 -28.38
N LEU A 704 19.72 12.25 -28.45
CA LEU A 704 18.60 12.01 -29.34
C LEU A 704 18.98 12.21 -30.82
N THR A 705 19.73 13.26 -31.14
CA THR A 705 20.08 13.60 -32.52
C THR A 705 21.33 12.87 -33.00
N GLY A 706 22.22 12.45 -32.10
CA GLY A 706 23.55 11.94 -32.44
C GLY A 706 24.53 12.99 -32.96
N HIS A 707 24.20 14.29 -32.81
CA HIS A 707 24.98 15.41 -33.32
C HIS A 707 25.34 16.39 -32.21
N LYS A 708 26.41 17.20 -32.37
CA LYS A 708 26.77 18.26 -31.41
C LYS A 708 26.04 19.59 -31.71
N PRO A 709 25.79 20.45 -30.70
CA PRO A 709 25.03 21.72 -30.78
C PRO A 709 25.43 22.68 -31.91
N ASN A 710 26.68 22.61 -32.36
CA ASN A 710 27.23 23.51 -33.37
C ASN A 710 27.30 22.91 -34.79
N SER A 711 26.69 21.75 -35.02
CA SER A 711 26.63 21.15 -36.36
C SER A 711 25.51 21.76 -37.22
N ASN A 712 25.70 21.87 -38.53
CA ASN A 712 24.65 22.38 -39.44
C ASN A 712 23.34 21.57 -39.37
N ALA A 713 23.42 20.29 -38.98
CA ALA A 713 22.28 19.41 -38.76
C ALA A 713 21.46 19.77 -37.50
N TRP A 714 22.07 20.40 -36.48
CA TRP A 714 21.40 20.79 -35.23
C TRP A 714 20.42 21.94 -35.39
N ARG A 715 20.54 22.77 -36.43
CA ARG A 715 19.65 23.91 -36.67
C ARG A 715 18.37 23.54 -37.41
N GLN A 716 18.25 22.31 -37.90
CA GLN A 716 17.12 21.82 -38.70
C GLN A 716 16.26 20.77 -37.99
N ALA A 717 16.72 20.21 -36.87
CA ALA A 717 16.02 19.23 -36.03
C ALA A 717 15.42 19.92 -34.80
#